data_AF-Q21RG2-F1
#
_entry.id   AF-Q21RG2-F1
#
_cell.length_a   1.000
_cell.length_b   1.000
_cell.length_c   1.000
_cell.angle_alpha   90.00
_cell.angle_beta   90.00
_cell.angle_gamma   90.00
#
_symmetry.space_group_name_H-M   'P 1'
#
loop_
_entity.id
_entity.type
_entity.pdbx_description
1 polymer ?
#
loop_
_entity_poly.entity_id
_entity_poly.type
_entity_poly.pdbx_seq_one_letter_code
_entity_poly.pdbx_strand_id
1 'polypeptide(L)'
;MAKSSLSESGSFWRTDGFVGVLVVLIVVLLYLGSDFIGTLERRFYDVASTNTSSSRHPSDRIAVIAIDDRSIANIGRWPWPRGIHAQLIDKLATAKSKVVVYAVFFFEPQVDRGLSYIRKMKEVLGADADPAGTPSARSEQLARVMTEAETALDTDGQLAASLKSAGNVILASSFTLGEPQGNADQPLPAFALKSALDENSAFSLPALRGQQPIERLGAAAAGIGHLNQTQDVDGAVRFEPLLVNYDGKAVPSVALLAATQSLNLSTADIALHEGESVQIGQLRVKTDAAARMLPQFYQARDGKPAFSVDSFDDVLSGKILASKYADKIVIIGVTATGVGTQFPVPGNPALSPAEAIAHVTSSILGEHFIVQPGWGAGARLALLLLASAYLIAALPRLPAGRAAVITLLLLTVLLGTEFGLLSGAALWLKLVFPATLLLIGHLALTTKRFLMPQADKSKPDEESAETKRMMGLALQGQGQLDMAFDRFRRVPMTEAVMGDLCRLALDFEGKCQSDKAGAVYQYMATYSKDYKDIKLKLNQAGNPSEAVLIGGSISRPGGALRFDAGAIEKPMLGRYQVEKELGKGAMGVVYLGRDPKIGRVVAIKTLALSKEFEGDELVDARERFFREAETAGRLQHQNIVTIFDAGEEHDLAYIAMEFLKGKDLADYCQGGRLLAVPTVLSIVVRVAQALDYAHHQHVVHRDIKPANIMYELESDTLKVTDFGIARITDSSKTRTGLVWGTPSFMSPEQLAGKKVDGRSDLYSLGVMLFQLLTGVLPFRGDSMAELMSKIANDEARDICSIRPALPAALARVVAVSLSKRPEARYQDGAQFAFELRAVLSALMGDVAALGGAVPTADRQASSVAEKTAQFVATVPASATEFEKTVVLASTTSTLKPPSAKAGGLDT
;
A
#
# COMPACT_ATOMS: atom_id res chain seq x y z
N MET A 1 -59.45 -22.86 -18.97
CA MET A 1 -58.89 -22.12 -17.82
C MET A 1 -57.63 -22.84 -17.35
N ALA A 2 -56.45 -22.43 -17.82
CA ALA A 2 -55.13 -22.77 -17.26
C ALA A 2 -54.06 -22.22 -18.23
N LYS A 3 -53.66 -20.95 -18.03
CA LYS A 3 -52.43 -20.31 -18.55
C LYS A 3 -52.39 -18.84 -18.08
N SER A 4 -52.27 -18.61 -16.77
CA SER A 4 -52.00 -17.26 -16.24
C SER A 4 -51.32 -17.30 -14.87
N SER A 5 -50.20 -18.02 -14.74
CA SER A 5 -49.45 -18.02 -13.47
C SER A 5 -47.93 -18.10 -13.60
N LEU A 6 -47.37 -17.79 -14.77
CA LEU A 6 -45.91 -17.83 -14.99
C LEU A 6 -45.30 -16.49 -15.46
N SER A 7 -46.03 -15.37 -15.39
CA SER A 7 -45.50 -14.05 -15.77
C SER A 7 -45.19 -13.11 -14.61
N GLU A 8 -45.47 -13.47 -13.36
CA GLU A 8 -45.23 -12.57 -12.21
C GLU A 8 -43.82 -12.65 -11.62
N SER A 9 -43.07 -13.75 -11.83
CA SER A 9 -41.73 -13.88 -11.23
C SER A 9 -40.69 -12.94 -11.85
N GLY A 10 -40.89 -12.47 -13.08
CA GLY A 10 -40.00 -11.51 -13.75
C GLY A 10 -40.16 -10.04 -13.30
N SER A 11 -41.22 -9.71 -12.54
CA SER A 11 -41.51 -8.35 -12.10
C SER A 11 -40.85 -8.00 -10.76
N PHE A 12 -40.69 -8.99 -9.87
CA PHE A 12 -40.08 -8.83 -8.53
C PHE A 12 -38.62 -8.38 -8.59
N TRP A 13 -37.84 -8.88 -9.57
CA TRP A 13 -36.43 -8.53 -9.76
C TRP A 13 -36.20 -7.09 -10.25
N ARG A 14 -37.26 -6.39 -10.67
CA ARG A 14 -37.20 -4.99 -11.12
C ARG A 14 -37.66 -3.98 -10.07
N THR A 15 -38.24 -4.44 -8.96
CA THR A 15 -38.77 -3.56 -7.90
C THR A 15 -37.62 -2.92 -7.11
N ASP A 16 -37.76 -1.65 -6.73
CA ASP A 16 -36.73 -0.91 -5.97
C ASP A 16 -36.36 -1.57 -4.64
N GLY A 17 -37.29 -2.32 -4.03
CA GLY A 17 -37.02 -3.11 -2.83
C GLY A 17 -35.99 -4.24 -3.04
N PHE A 18 -35.99 -4.89 -4.20
CA PHE A 18 -35.02 -5.95 -4.51
C PHE A 18 -33.60 -5.40 -4.64
N VAL A 19 -33.46 -4.24 -5.31
CA VAL A 19 -32.17 -3.55 -5.42
C VAL A 19 -31.69 -3.08 -4.05
N GLY A 20 -32.60 -2.58 -3.19
CA GLY A 20 -32.27 -2.23 -1.81
C GLY A 20 -31.70 -3.41 -1.02
N VAL A 21 -32.33 -4.59 -1.12
CA VAL A 21 -31.83 -5.83 -0.49
C VAL A 21 -30.46 -6.23 -1.04
N LEU A 22 -30.26 -6.14 -2.36
CA LEU A 22 -28.98 -6.47 -2.99
C LEU A 22 -27.86 -5.53 -2.51
N VAL A 23 -28.13 -4.23 -2.39
CA VAL A 23 -27.15 -3.25 -1.88
C VAL A 23 -26.81 -3.53 -0.42
N VAL A 24 -27.80 -3.81 0.43
CA VAL A 24 -27.55 -4.20 1.83
C VAL A 24 -26.68 -5.46 1.88
N LEU A 25 -27.00 -6.49 1.09
CA LEU A 25 -26.22 -7.72 1.01
C LEU A 25 -24.78 -7.45 0.58
N ILE A 26 -24.56 -6.63 -0.45
CA ILE A 26 -23.23 -6.28 -0.95
C ILE A 26 -22.43 -5.55 0.12
N VAL A 27 -23.02 -4.58 0.83
CA VAL A 27 -22.34 -3.82 1.89
C VAL A 27 -22.01 -4.73 3.08
N VAL A 28 -22.90 -5.66 3.45
CA VAL A 28 -22.64 -6.66 4.48
C VAL A 28 -21.54 -7.64 4.05
N LEU A 29 -21.55 -8.10 2.80
CA LEU A 29 -20.47 -8.94 2.25
C LEU A 29 -19.14 -8.19 2.20
N LEU A 30 -19.15 -6.90 1.89
CA LEU A 30 -17.97 -6.04 1.92
C LEU A 30 -17.46 -5.86 3.36
N TYR A 31 -18.35 -5.74 4.35
CA TYR A 31 -17.98 -5.72 5.77
C TYR A 31 -17.36 -7.04 6.24
N LEU A 32 -17.87 -8.17 5.77
CA LEU A 32 -17.35 -9.50 6.15
C LEU A 32 -16.06 -9.86 5.38
N GLY A 33 -15.90 -9.37 4.15
CA GLY A 33 -14.77 -9.67 3.28
C GLY A 33 -13.66 -8.62 3.27
N SER A 34 -13.83 -7.47 3.92
CA SER A 34 -12.83 -6.39 3.97
C SER A 34 -12.88 -5.61 5.28
N ASP A 35 -11.75 -5.03 5.67
CA ASP A 35 -11.64 -4.19 6.88
C ASP A 35 -11.82 -2.69 6.57
N PHE A 36 -12.48 -2.35 5.47
CA PHE A 36 -12.69 -0.96 5.05
C PHE A 36 -13.53 -0.19 6.09
N ILE A 37 -14.67 -0.76 6.50
CA ILE A 37 -15.56 -0.14 7.49
C ILE A 37 -14.90 -0.13 8.87
N GLY A 38 -14.15 -1.18 9.22
CA GLY A 38 -13.35 -1.21 10.45
C GLY A 38 -12.29 -0.11 10.48
N THR A 39 -11.69 0.21 9.33
CA THR A 39 -10.73 1.32 9.22
C THR A 39 -11.40 2.67 9.46
N LEU A 40 -12.59 2.90 8.90
CA LEU A 40 -13.36 4.12 9.15
C LEU A 40 -13.76 4.24 10.62
N GLU A 41 -14.19 3.13 11.22
CA GLU A 41 -14.55 3.03 12.64
C GLU A 41 -13.36 3.39 13.56
N ARG A 42 -12.16 2.84 13.29
CA ARG A 42 -10.94 3.16 14.05
C ARG A 42 -10.52 4.63 13.89
N ARG A 43 -10.62 5.19 12.68
CA ARG A 43 -10.34 6.61 12.44
C ARG A 43 -11.31 7.50 13.20
N PHE A 44 -12.59 7.14 13.22
CA PHE A 44 -13.60 7.86 13.97
C PHE A 44 -13.32 7.80 15.48
N TYR A 45 -12.98 6.61 15.99
CA TYR A 45 -12.54 6.40 17.36
C TYR A 45 -11.35 7.32 17.70
N ASP A 46 -10.28 7.34 16.90
CA ASP A 46 -9.09 8.14 17.18
C ASP A 46 -9.40 9.65 17.28
N VAL A 47 -10.25 10.15 16.39
CA VAL A 47 -10.66 11.57 16.39
C VAL A 47 -11.54 11.90 17.60
N ALA A 48 -12.47 11.03 17.96
CA ALA A 48 -13.37 11.28 19.09
C ALA A 48 -12.68 11.05 20.45
N SER A 49 -11.79 10.06 20.57
CA SER A 49 -11.05 9.78 21.80
C SER A 49 -10.04 10.88 22.12
N THR A 50 -9.41 11.48 21.11
CA THR A 50 -8.44 12.58 21.29
C THR A 50 -9.10 13.86 21.78
N ASN A 51 -10.33 14.16 21.34
CA ASN A 51 -11.10 15.27 21.87
C ASN A 51 -11.40 15.09 23.38
N THR A 52 -11.65 13.86 23.82
CA THR A 52 -11.85 13.51 25.25
C THR A 52 -10.60 13.80 26.10
N SER A 53 -9.39 13.61 25.53
CA SER A 53 -8.12 13.88 26.24
C SER A 53 -7.96 15.35 26.65
N SER A 54 -8.69 16.28 26.01
CA SER A 54 -8.60 17.70 26.34
C SER A 54 -9.25 18.04 27.70
N SER A 55 -10.24 17.27 28.15
CA SER A 55 -10.91 17.49 29.44
C SER A 55 -10.31 16.66 30.58
N ARG A 56 -9.65 15.53 30.27
CA ARG A 56 -9.04 14.63 31.25
C ARG A 56 -7.58 14.97 31.53
N HIS A 57 -7.20 14.97 32.80
CA HIS A 57 -5.84 15.26 33.23
C HIS A 57 -5.05 13.98 33.54
N PRO A 58 -3.78 13.88 33.12
CA PRO A 58 -2.90 12.80 33.52
C PRO A 58 -2.55 12.91 35.01
N SER A 59 -2.14 11.80 35.62
CA SER A 59 -1.70 11.78 37.02
C SER A 59 -0.32 12.42 37.19
N ASP A 60 -0.23 13.46 38.01
CA ASP A 60 1.04 14.13 38.37
C ASP A 60 2.01 13.24 39.18
N ARG A 61 1.51 12.08 39.63
CA ARG A 61 2.28 11.08 40.37
C ARG A 61 3.12 10.18 39.47
N ILE A 62 3.04 10.33 38.15
CA ILE A 62 3.80 9.51 37.20
C ILE A 62 4.90 10.35 36.55
N ALA A 63 6.11 9.80 36.51
CA ALA A 63 7.26 10.38 35.83
C ALA A 63 7.96 9.34 34.96
N VAL A 64 8.49 9.75 33.82
CA VAL A 64 9.22 8.89 32.89
C VAL A 64 10.69 9.30 32.87
N ILE A 65 11.57 8.34 33.08
CA ILE A 65 13.01 8.50 32.86
C ILE A 65 13.35 7.85 31.52
N ALA A 66 13.65 8.71 30.56
CA ALA A 66 13.91 8.35 29.18
C ALA A 66 15.37 7.96 28.97
N ILE A 67 15.60 6.74 28.48
CA ILE A 67 16.86 6.37 27.82
C ILE A 67 16.79 6.94 26.41
N ASP A 68 17.17 8.22 26.31
CA ASP A 68 17.10 9.06 25.12
C ASP A 68 18.45 9.12 24.37
N ASP A 69 18.43 9.70 23.17
CA ASP A 69 19.62 9.84 22.33
C ASP A 69 20.76 10.60 23.04
N ARG A 70 20.40 11.55 23.91
CA ARG A 70 21.35 12.31 24.73
C ARG A 70 22.04 11.44 25.78
N SER A 71 21.29 10.58 26.47
CA SER A 71 21.86 9.66 27.44
C SER A 71 22.79 8.67 26.78
N ILE A 72 22.44 8.16 25.59
CA ILE A 72 23.30 7.26 24.82
C ILE A 72 24.58 7.99 24.37
N ALA A 73 24.48 9.26 23.95
CA ALA A 73 25.64 10.05 23.58
C ALA A 73 26.60 10.32 24.76
N ASN A 74 26.05 10.56 25.97
CA ASN A 74 26.84 10.93 27.14
C ASN A 74 27.42 9.73 27.90
N ILE A 75 26.63 8.67 28.10
CA ILE A 75 27.01 7.49 28.88
C ILE A 75 27.80 6.49 28.03
N GLY A 76 27.47 6.41 26.73
CA GLY A 76 28.09 5.50 25.77
C GLY A 76 27.07 4.58 25.09
N ARG A 77 27.60 3.67 24.26
CA ARG A 77 26.78 2.82 23.39
C ARG A 77 25.85 1.91 24.19
N TRP A 78 24.57 1.93 23.82
CA TRP A 78 23.56 1.01 24.34
C TRP A 78 23.72 -0.42 23.75
N PRO A 79 23.46 -1.50 24.51
CA PRO A 79 23.05 -1.56 25.92
C PRO A 79 24.20 -1.33 26.92
N TRP A 80 23.88 -0.66 28.04
CA TRP A 80 24.85 -0.34 29.09
C TRP A 80 25.12 -1.51 30.06
N PRO A 81 26.23 -1.47 30.80
CA PRO A 81 26.48 -2.38 31.92
C PRO A 81 25.39 -2.29 33.00
N ARG A 82 25.00 -3.42 33.60
CA ARG A 82 23.96 -3.48 34.64
C ARG A 82 24.30 -2.66 35.90
N GLY A 83 25.58 -2.40 36.16
CA GLY A 83 26.02 -1.48 37.22
C GLY A 83 25.54 -0.03 37.03
N ILE A 84 25.37 0.44 35.79
CA ILE A 84 24.83 1.79 35.52
C ILE A 84 23.34 1.84 35.89
N HIS A 85 22.61 0.77 35.58
CA HIS A 85 21.21 0.64 35.96
C HIS A 85 21.03 0.57 37.49
N ALA A 86 21.93 -0.16 38.17
CA ALA A 86 21.96 -0.28 39.63
C ALA A 86 22.08 1.09 40.32
N GLN A 87 23.01 1.93 39.86
CA GLN A 87 23.22 3.28 40.41
C GLN A 87 21.98 4.17 40.31
N LEU A 88 21.22 4.10 39.21
CA LEU A 88 19.99 4.86 39.08
C LEU A 88 18.94 4.36 40.08
N ILE A 89 18.79 3.04 40.21
CA ILE A 89 17.85 2.43 41.15
C ILE A 89 18.17 2.83 42.60
N ASP A 90 19.45 2.83 42.98
CA ASP A 90 19.89 3.26 44.32
C ASP A 90 19.52 4.73 44.61
N LYS A 91 19.65 5.61 43.60
CA LYS A 91 19.22 7.01 43.71
C LYS A 91 17.71 7.15 43.89
N LEU A 92 16.93 6.38 43.14
CA LEU A 92 15.46 6.38 43.24
C LEU A 92 14.95 5.76 44.54
N ALA A 93 15.66 4.76 45.07
CA ALA A 93 15.42 4.17 46.38
C ALA A 93 15.71 5.19 47.50
N THR A 94 16.84 5.89 47.42
CA THR A 94 17.19 6.98 48.36
C THR A 94 16.16 8.10 48.36
N ALA A 95 15.63 8.43 47.17
CA ALA A 95 14.56 9.42 47.01
C ALA A 95 13.18 8.94 47.50
N LYS A 96 13.02 7.66 47.87
CA LYS A 96 11.74 7.05 48.27
C LYS A 96 10.66 7.21 47.20
N SER A 97 11.01 6.84 45.97
CA SER A 97 10.00 6.64 44.92
C SER A 97 8.96 5.59 45.34
N LYS A 98 7.73 5.72 44.85
CA LYS A 98 6.62 4.84 45.27
C LYS A 98 6.75 3.44 44.63
N VAL A 99 6.88 3.42 43.31
CA VAL A 99 7.09 2.22 42.49
C VAL A 99 8.04 2.59 41.36
N VAL A 100 8.99 1.72 41.05
CA VAL A 100 9.87 1.88 39.89
C VAL A 100 9.56 0.77 38.88
N VAL A 101 9.19 1.15 37.67
CA VAL A 101 8.98 0.24 36.55
C VAL A 101 10.18 0.28 35.64
N TYR A 102 10.79 -0.87 35.41
CA TYR A 102 11.90 -1.03 34.47
C TYR A 102 11.40 -1.72 33.20
N ALA A 103 11.16 -0.93 32.14
CA ALA A 103 10.58 -1.39 30.87
C ALA A 103 11.63 -1.94 29.87
N VAL A 104 12.85 -2.22 30.34
CA VAL A 104 13.91 -2.86 29.53
C VAL A 104 13.96 -4.35 29.87
N PHE A 105 14.19 -5.18 28.86
CA PHE A 105 14.28 -6.63 29.03
C PHE A 105 15.67 -7.09 29.47
N PHE A 106 15.70 -8.00 30.45
CA PHE A 106 16.92 -8.59 31.03
C PHE A 106 16.91 -10.12 30.85
N PHE A 107 16.75 -10.59 29.62
CA PHE A 107 16.58 -12.02 29.31
C PHE A 107 17.89 -12.82 29.33
N GLU A 108 19.02 -12.15 29.12
CA GLU A 108 20.34 -12.78 29.05
C GLU A 108 21.27 -12.28 30.18
N PRO A 109 22.05 -13.18 30.80
CA PRO A 109 23.06 -12.79 31.78
C PRO A 109 24.16 -11.93 31.13
N GLN A 110 24.58 -10.87 31.81
CA GLN A 110 25.72 -10.07 31.39
C GLN A 110 26.99 -10.57 32.10
N VAL A 111 27.78 -11.40 31.40
CA VAL A 111 29.01 -11.97 31.94
C VAL A 111 30.22 -11.24 31.38
N ASP A 112 30.97 -10.56 32.26
CA ASP A 112 32.30 -10.05 31.90
C ASP A 112 33.29 -11.21 31.79
N ARG A 113 34.11 -11.22 30.73
CA ARG A 113 35.12 -12.29 30.53
C ARG A 113 36.12 -12.34 31.67
N GLY A 114 36.52 -11.19 32.22
CA GLY A 114 37.43 -11.07 33.35
C GLY A 114 36.87 -11.69 34.64
N LEU A 115 35.55 -11.62 34.86
CA LEU A 115 34.91 -12.19 36.05
C LEU A 115 35.18 -13.70 36.18
N SER A 116 35.15 -14.43 35.07
CA SER A 116 35.43 -15.87 35.05
C SER A 116 36.87 -16.20 35.48
N TYR A 117 37.85 -15.41 35.04
CA TYR A 117 39.25 -15.57 35.42
C TYR A 117 39.48 -15.18 36.88
N ILE A 118 38.82 -14.13 37.37
CA ILE A 118 38.90 -13.70 38.77
C ILE A 118 38.36 -14.79 39.71
N ARG A 119 37.21 -15.38 39.40
CA ARG A 119 36.66 -16.51 40.17
C ARG A 119 37.60 -17.72 40.17
N LYS A 120 38.17 -18.06 39.01
CA LYS A 120 39.15 -19.14 38.90
C LYS A 120 40.42 -18.86 39.72
N MET A 121 40.92 -17.63 39.73
CA MET A 121 42.07 -17.24 40.56
C MET A 121 41.75 -17.35 42.06
N LYS A 122 40.53 -16.99 42.47
CA LYS A 122 40.06 -17.10 43.85
C LYS A 122 39.90 -18.55 44.31
N GLU A 123 39.43 -19.45 43.42
CA GLU A 123 39.37 -20.89 43.68
C GLU A 123 40.77 -21.48 43.89
N VAL A 124 41.74 -21.15 43.03
CA VAL A 124 43.12 -21.61 43.17
C VAL A 124 43.75 -21.07 44.46
N LEU A 125 43.56 -19.79 44.77
CA LEU A 125 44.07 -19.18 45.99
C LEU A 125 43.43 -19.78 47.26
N GLY A 126 42.16 -20.17 47.19
CA GLY A 126 41.44 -20.85 48.28
C GLY A 126 41.85 -22.31 48.47
N ALA A 127 42.28 -23.00 47.40
CA ALA A 127 42.77 -24.37 47.47
C ALA A 127 44.16 -24.51 48.12
N ASP A 128 44.98 -23.45 48.05
CA ASP A 128 46.31 -23.35 48.70
C ASP A 128 46.25 -22.83 50.15
N ALA A 129 45.05 -22.57 50.70
CA ALA A 129 44.90 -22.12 52.08
C ALA A 129 45.10 -23.28 53.07
N ASP A 130 46.29 -23.37 53.64
CA ASP A 130 46.64 -24.32 54.72
C ASP A 130 45.67 -24.15 55.91
N PRO A 131 44.88 -25.17 56.30
CA PRO A 131 43.82 -25.03 57.30
C PRO A 131 44.30 -24.69 58.72
N ALA A 132 45.62 -24.71 58.96
CA ALA A 132 46.26 -24.38 60.23
C ALA A 132 47.20 -23.16 60.19
N GLY A 133 47.40 -22.53 59.02
CA GLY A 133 48.34 -21.42 58.83
C GLY A 133 47.63 -20.07 58.71
N THR A 134 48.09 -19.06 59.47
CA THR A 134 47.61 -17.68 59.30
C THR A 134 47.91 -17.21 57.88
N PRO A 135 46.91 -16.79 57.08
CA PRO A 135 47.15 -16.34 55.71
C PRO A 135 48.15 -15.18 55.71
N SER A 136 49.13 -15.23 54.80
CA SER A 136 50.12 -14.15 54.71
C SER A 136 49.44 -12.82 54.38
N ALA A 137 49.96 -11.70 54.91
CA ALA A 137 49.39 -10.37 54.67
C ALA A 137 49.23 -10.02 53.17
N ARG A 138 50.09 -10.58 52.30
CA ARG A 138 49.97 -10.44 50.84
C ARG A 138 48.82 -11.28 50.26
N SER A 139 48.60 -12.49 50.78
CA SER A 139 47.46 -13.33 50.38
C SER A 139 46.14 -12.68 50.76
N GLU A 140 46.04 -12.09 51.95
CA GLU A 140 44.87 -11.31 52.35
C GLU A 140 44.65 -10.09 51.46
N GLN A 141 45.73 -9.35 51.14
CA GLN A 141 45.63 -8.18 50.25
C GLN A 141 45.20 -8.60 48.83
N LEU A 142 45.74 -9.70 48.31
CA LEU A 142 45.35 -10.24 47.00
C LEU A 142 43.89 -10.70 46.99
N ALA A 143 43.44 -11.39 48.04
CA ALA A 143 42.05 -11.80 48.20
C ALA A 143 41.08 -10.61 48.28
N ARG A 144 41.48 -9.51 48.93
CA ARG A 144 40.71 -8.26 48.95
C ARG A 144 40.57 -7.66 47.56
N VAL A 145 41.68 -7.49 46.82
CA VAL A 145 41.66 -6.95 45.45
C VAL A 145 40.85 -7.84 44.50
N MET A 146 40.97 -9.18 44.62
CA MET A 146 40.16 -10.11 43.82
C MET A 146 38.67 -10.01 44.16
N THR A 147 38.31 -9.81 45.42
CA THR A 147 36.90 -9.63 45.83
C THR A 147 36.35 -8.28 45.35
N GLU A 148 37.16 -7.22 45.37
CA GLU A 148 36.82 -5.92 44.81
C GLU A 148 36.61 -6.01 43.29
N ALA A 149 37.52 -6.68 42.58
CA ALA A 149 37.39 -6.92 41.14
C ALA A 149 36.18 -7.79 40.80
N GLU A 150 35.91 -8.85 41.56
CA GLU A 150 34.72 -9.68 41.40
C GLU A 150 33.45 -8.85 41.58
N THR A 151 33.40 -8.02 42.61
CA THR A 151 32.24 -7.15 42.89
C THR A 151 32.04 -6.12 41.78
N ALA A 152 33.13 -5.50 41.29
CA ALA A 152 33.08 -4.50 40.22
C ALA A 152 32.65 -5.09 38.87
N LEU A 153 33.03 -6.34 38.57
CA LEU A 153 32.74 -7.03 37.32
C LEU A 153 31.40 -7.80 37.33
N ASP A 154 30.86 -8.17 38.50
CA ASP A 154 29.55 -8.83 38.66
C ASP A 154 28.39 -7.82 38.57
N THR A 155 28.18 -7.25 37.38
CA THR A 155 27.18 -6.20 37.14
C THR A 155 25.75 -6.69 37.36
N ASP A 156 25.43 -7.93 36.98
CA ASP A 156 24.12 -8.56 37.27
C ASP A 156 23.88 -8.69 38.77
N GLY A 157 24.94 -9.02 39.54
CA GLY A 157 24.90 -9.07 41.00
C GLY A 157 24.67 -7.70 41.64
N GLN A 158 25.33 -6.65 41.13
CA GLN A 158 25.12 -5.27 41.58
C GLN A 158 23.65 -4.86 41.38
N LEU A 159 23.12 -5.08 40.18
CA LEU A 159 21.72 -4.74 39.89
C LEU A 159 20.74 -5.53 40.75
N ALA A 160 20.96 -6.83 40.94
CA ALA A 160 20.13 -7.66 41.83
C ALA A 160 20.13 -7.13 43.28
N ALA A 161 21.29 -6.70 43.78
CA ALA A 161 21.40 -6.12 45.12
C ALA A 161 20.62 -4.80 45.23
N SER A 162 20.75 -3.91 44.26
CA SER A 162 20.00 -2.64 44.20
C SER A 162 18.49 -2.85 44.09
N LEU A 163 18.04 -3.81 43.25
CA LEU A 163 16.62 -4.18 43.14
C LEU A 163 16.05 -4.65 44.48
N LYS A 164 16.78 -5.53 45.17
CA LYS A 164 16.38 -6.07 46.48
C LYS A 164 16.38 -5.00 47.57
N SER A 165 17.35 -4.09 47.55
CA SER A 165 17.46 -2.96 48.48
C SER A 165 16.31 -1.97 48.31
N ALA A 166 15.94 -1.67 47.06
CA ALA A 166 14.82 -0.78 46.74
C ALA A 166 13.47 -1.40 47.13
N GLY A 167 13.27 -2.70 46.85
CA GLY A 167 12.08 -3.46 47.27
C GLY A 167 10.77 -3.08 46.58
N ASN A 168 10.79 -2.14 45.63
CA ASN A 168 9.62 -1.60 44.93
C ASN A 168 9.81 -1.52 43.40
N VAL A 169 10.69 -2.37 42.85
CA VAL A 169 11.03 -2.36 41.42
C VAL A 169 10.32 -3.49 40.68
N ILE A 170 9.58 -3.16 39.63
CA ILE A 170 8.90 -4.09 38.73
C ILE A 170 9.76 -4.28 37.48
N LEU A 171 9.98 -5.52 37.06
CA LEU A 171 10.64 -5.85 35.79
C LEU A 171 9.65 -6.34 34.75
N ALA A 172 9.97 -6.08 33.48
CA ALA A 172 9.18 -6.52 32.34
C ALA A 172 9.56 -7.94 31.88
N SER A 173 8.56 -8.75 31.58
CA SER A 173 8.63 -10.00 30.83
C SER A 173 7.92 -9.83 29.49
N SER A 174 8.19 -10.69 28.51
CA SER A 174 7.53 -10.64 27.19
C SER A 174 6.93 -12.00 26.86
N PHE A 175 5.78 -12.02 26.21
CA PHE A 175 5.10 -13.25 25.80
C PHE A 175 4.78 -13.22 24.31
N THR A 176 4.97 -14.35 23.67
CA THR A 176 4.46 -14.57 22.31
C THR A 176 3.00 -15.02 22.42
N LEU A 177 2.08 -14.13 22.05
CA LEU A 177 0.64 -14.39 22.11
C LEU A 177 0.22 -15.45 21.08
N GLY A 178 -0.75 -16.29 21.44
CA GLY A 178 -1.30 -17.33 20.58
C GLY A 178 -1.92 -18.49 21.36
N GLU A 179 -2.74 -19.29 20.68
CA GLU A 179 -3.43 -20.45 21.26
C GLU A 179 -2.47 -21.62 21.48
N PRO A 180 -2.21 -22.06 22.73
CA PRO A 180 -1.30 -23.16 23.01
C PRO A 180 -1.83 -24.49 22.47
N GLN A 181 -0.97 -25.26 21.81
CA GLN A 181 -1.24 -26.64 21.40
C GLN A 181 -0.63 -27.60 22.44
N GLY A 182 -1.29 -27.72 23.60
CA GLY A 182 -0.81 -28.55 24.72
C GLY A 182 -0.20 -27.73 25.86
N ASN A 183 0.53 -28.40 26.76
CA ASN A 183 1.16 -27.74 27.90
C ASN A 183 2.38 -26.93 27.46
N ALA A 184 2.72 -25.89 28.23
CA ALA A 184 3.89 -25.08 27.97
C ALA A 184 5.21 -25.89 28.06
N ASP A 185 6.16 -25.59 27.17
CA ASP A 185 7.50 -26.22 27.15
C ASP A 185 8.27 -26.00 28.47
N GLN A 186 8.07 -24.84 29.11
CA GLN A 186 8.68 -24.47 30.39
C GLN A 186 7.65 -23.77 31.28
N PRO A 187 7.46 -24.20 32.54
CA PRO A 187 6.57 -23.52 33.47
C PRO A 187 7.13 -22.14 33.86
N LEU A 188 6.25 -21.25 34.35
CA LEU A 188 6.70 -19.97 34.88
C LEU A 188 7.65 -20.17 36.09
N PRO A 189 8.78 -19.44 36.14
CA PRO A 189 9.66 -19.46 37.30
C PRO A 189 8.94 -18.99 38.57
N ALA A 190 9.39 -19.48 39.74
CA ALA A 190 8.79 -19.15 41.03
C ALA A 190 8.69 -17.65 41.31
N PHE A 191 9.64 -16.85 40.82
CA PHE A 191 9.60 -15.39 40.99
C PHE A 191 8.53 -14.72 40.11
N ALA A 192 8.24 -15.24 38.91
CA ALA A 192 7.19 -14.73 38.04
C ALA A 192 5.80 -15.17 38.55
N LEU A 193 5.70 -16.38 39.11
CA LEU A 193 4.48 -16.89 39.74
C LEU A 193 3.99 -16.03 40.91
N LYS A 194 4.88 -15.34 41.64
CA LYS A 194 4.48 -14.39 42.70
C LYS A 194 3.58 -13.27 42.20
N SER A 195 3.72 -12.89 40.94
CA SER A 195 2.95 -11.83 40.31
C SER A 195 1.79 -12.37 39.47
N ALA A 196 1.73 -13.67 39.21
CA ALA A 196 0.68 -14.27 38.41
C ALA A 196 -0.58 -14.58 39.26
N LEU A 197 -1.73 -14.60 38.60
CA LEU A 197 -3.01 -14.96 39.17
C LEU A 197 -3.41 -16.34 38.65
N ASP A 198 -4.10 -17.13 39.47
CA ASP A 198 -4.66 -18.39 39.03
C ASP A 198 -5.91 -18.11 38.19
N GLU A 199 -5.93 -18.62 36.95
CA GLU A 199 -7.06 -18.44 36.05
C GLU A 199 -7.51 -19.79 35.49
N ASN A 200 -8.75 -20.16 35.82
CA ASN A 200 -9.40 -21.38 35.31
C ASN A 200 -10.29 -21.11 34.08
N SER A 201 -10.43 -19.85 33.70
CA SER A 201 -11.23 -19.35 32.60
C SER A 201 -10.37 -18.96 31.38
N ALA A 202 -10.99 -18.74 30.22
CA ALA A 202 -10.35 -18.21 29.03
C ALA A 202 -10.54 -16.68 28.92
N PHE A 203 -10.42 -15.96 30.03
CA PHE A 203 -10.68 -14.52 30.13
C PHE A 203 -9.46 -13.66 29.75
N SER A 204 -8.23 -14.15 29.93
CA SER A 204 -7.02 -13.43 29.50
C SER A 204 -6.51 -13.89 28.13
N LEU A 205 -5.69 -13.07 27.46
CA LEU A 205 -5.11 -13.44 26.16
C LEU A 205 -4.13 -14.62 26.30
N PRO A 206 -4.28 -15.70 25.53
CA PRO A 206 -3.39 -16.86 25.63
C PRO A 206 -2.01 -16.55 25.02
N ALA A 207 -0.99 -17.17 25.61
CA ALA A 207 0.39 -17.09 25.15
C ALA A 207 1.01 -18.47 24.93
N LEU A 208 1.83 -18.57 23.88
CA LEU A 208 2.58 -19.75 23.49
C LEU A 208 3.88 -19.91 24.28
N ARG A 209 4.58 -18.78 24.48
CA ARG A 209 5.93 -18.73 25.07
C ARG A 209 6.08 -17.48 25.91
N GLY A 210 6.75 -17.60 27.05
CA GLY A 210 7.11 -16.46 27.90
C GLY A 210 8.63 -16.35 28.05
N GLN A 211 9.18 -15.16 27.78
CA GLN A 211 10.55 -14.79 28.10
C GLN A 211 10.57 -14.00 29.40
N GLN A 212 11.30 -14.52 30.38
CA GLN A 212 11.38 -13.96 31.73
C GLN A 212 12.75 -13.33 31.96
N PRO A 213 12.87 -12.34 32.86
CA PRO A 213 14.16 -11.86 33.32
C PRO A 213 15.02 -12.99 33.90
N ILE A 214 16.34 -12.83 33.84
CA ILE A 214 17.26 -13.79 34.46
C ILE A 214 16.91 -14.01 35.94
N GLU A 215 17.09 -15.25 36.40
CA GLU A 215 16.63 -15.69 37.73
C GLU A 215 17.10 -14.78 38.87
N ARG A 216 18.37 -14.36 38.84
CA ARG A 216 18.96 -13.50 39.87
C ARG A 216 18.29 -12.12 39.97
N LEU A 217 17.88 -11.54 38.84
CA LEU A 217 17.16 -10.26 38.81
C LEU A 217 15.67 -10.45 39.09
N GLY A 218 15.07 -11.48 38.50
CA GLY A 218 13.66 -11.80 38.70
C GLY A 218 13.33 -12.09 40.16
N ALA A 219 14.18 -12.83 40.86
CA ALA A 219 14.01 -13.13 42.29
C ALA A 219 14.22 -11.92 43.21
N ALA A 220 14.98 -10.91 42.77
CA ALA A 220 15.24 -9.68 43.50
C ALA A 220 14.18 -8.58 43.26
N ALA A 221 13.42 -8.67 42.16
CA ALA A 221 12.37 -7.73 41.81
C ALA A 221 11.15 -7.84 42.76
N ALA A 222 10.44 -6.73 42.93
CA ALA A 222 9.20 -6.67 43.71
C ALA A 222 8.02 -7.34 42.96
N GLY A 223 8.07 -7.36 41.63
CA GLY A 223 7.10 -8.06 40.79
C GLY A 223 7.54 -8.15 39.33
N ILE A 224 6.96 -9.10 38.62
CA ILE A 224 7.18 -9.31 37.18
C ILE A 224 5.85 -9.12 36.46
N GLY A 225 5.79 -8.12 35.58
CA GLY A 225 4.63 -7.90 34.71
C GLY A 225 4.96 -8.26 33.28
N HIS A 226 3.94 -8.54 32.46
CA HIS A 226 4.13 -8.65 31.03
C HIS A 226 4.14 -7.26 30.37
N LEU A 227 4.99 -7.09 29.37
CA LEU A 227 5.04 -5.94 28.48
C LEU A 227 4.81 -6.45 27.06
N ASN A 228 3.53 -6.61 26.69
CA ASN A 228 3.12 -7.03 25.36
C ASN A 228 2.29 -5.93 24.72
N GLN A 229 2.79 -5.39 23.61
CA GLN A 229 2.08 -4.36 22.85
C GLN A 229 1.38 -5.00 21.66
N THR A 230 0.07 -5.05 21.75
CA THR A 230 -0.78 -5.52 20.67
C THR A 230 -1.12 -4.36 19.73
N GLN A 231 -0.60 -4.42 18.52
CA GLN A 231 -0.91 -3.46 17.47
C GLN A 231 -2.18 -3.88 16.73
N ASP A 232 -2.99 -2.90 16.34
CA ASP A 232 -4.14 -3.07 15.48
C ASP A 232 -3.70 -3.24 14.01
N VAL A 233 -4.64 -3.45 13.08
CA VAL A 233 -4.37 -3.73 11.65
C VAL A 233 -3.56 -2.61 10.97
N ASP A 234 -3.67 -1.38 11.46
CA ASP A 234 -2.95 -0.20 10.97
C ASP A 234 -1.64 0.09 11.73
N GLY A 235 -1.21 -0.81 12.62
CA GLY A 235 0.00 -0.68 13.43
C GLY A 235 -0.17 0.19 14.68
N ALA A 236 -1.34 0.80 14.90
CA ALA A 236 -1.58 1.64 16.06
C ALA A 236 -1.92 0.82 17.31
N VAL A 237 -1.50 1.30 18.48
CA VAL A 237 -1.85 0.69 19.78
C VAL A 237 -3.02 1.46 20.37
N ARG A 238 -4.20 0.80 20.40
CA ARG A 238 -5.44 1.37 20.96
C ARG A 238 -5.90 0.68 22.23
N PHE A 239 -5.48 -0.56 22.43
CA PHE A 239 -5.88 -1.39 23.56
C PHE A 239 -4.64 -2.00 24.22
N GLU A 240 -4.75 -2.20 25.53
CA GLU A 240 -3.74 -2.85 26.35
C GLU A 240 -4.33 -4.15 26.93
N PRO A 241 -3.68 -5.31 26.73
CA PRO A 241 -4.07 -6.52 27.44
C PRO A 241 -3.65 -6.41 28.90
N LEU A 242 -4.61 -6.35 29.82
CA LEU A 242 -4.31 -6.28 31.25
C LEU A 242 -3.73 -7.58 31.78
N LEU A 243 -4.10 -8.70 31.18
CA LEU A 243 -3.71 -10.04 31.59
C LEU A 243 -3.32 -10.87 30.36
N VAL A 244 -2.31 -11.71 30.53
CA VAL A 244 -1.87 -12.71 29.54
C VAL A 244 -1.86 -14.08 30.23
N ASN A 245 -2.62 -15.02 29.70
CA ASN A 245 -2.67 -16.39 30.20
C ASN A 245 -1.49 -17.20 29.64
N TYR A 246 -0.69 -17.75 30.55
CA TYR A 246 0.34 -18.72 30.23
C TYR A 246 0.15 -19.95 31.12
N ASP A 247 -0.26 -21.06 30.52
CA ASP A 247 -0.46 -22.36 31.19
C ASP A 247 -1.40 -22.28 32.42
N GLY A 248 -2.52 -21.56 32.31
CA GLY A 248 -3.50 -21.38 33.39
C GLY A 248 -3.10 -20.33 34.43
N LYS A 249 -2.02 -19.58 34.18
CA LYS A 249 -1.57 -18.46 35.01
C LYS A 249 -1.77 -17.15 34.26
N ALA A 250 -2.64 -16.28 34.78
CA ALA A 250 -2.83 -14.93 34.27
C ALA A 250 -1.74 -14.00 34.79
N VAL A 251 -0.79 -13.67 33.93
CA VAL A 251 0.27 -12.71 34.22
C VAL A 251 -0.29 -11.29 33.98
N PRO A 252 -0.23 -10.38 34.96
CA PRO A 252 -0.70 -9.01 34.80
C PRO A 252 0.28 -8.13 34.02
N SER A 253 -0.24 -7.08 33.36
CA SER A 253 0.59 -6.13 32.64
C SER A 253 1.45 -5.33 33.61
N VAL A 254 2.60 -4.86 33.14
CA VAL A 254 3.50 -4.01 33.94
C VAL A 254 2.75 -2.76 34.43
N ALA A 255 1.86 -2.18 33.61
CA ALA A 255 1.05 -1.02 34.00
C ALA A 255 0.02 -1.37 35.10
N LEU A 256 -0.63 -2.54 35.01
CA LEU A 256 -1.58 -3.01 36.03
C LEU A 256 -0.89 -3.24 37.37
N LEU A 257 0.27 -3.89 37.35
CA LEU A 257 1.08 -4.11 38.56
C LEU A 257 1.57 -2.79 39.16
N ALA A 258 2.02 -1.85 38.32
CA ALA A 258 2.47 -0.54 38.79
C ALA A 258 1.35 0.23 39.50
N ALA A 259 0.14 0.23 38.92
CA ALA A 259 -1.04 0.81 39.54
C ALA A 259 -1.37 0.12 40.87
N THR A 260 -1.39 -1.22 40.88
CA THR A 260 -1.69 -2.04 42.08
C THR A 260 -0.71 -1.76 43.22
N GLN A 261 0.60 -1.82 42.96
CA GLN A 261 1.63 -1.56 43.98
C GLN A 261 1.62 -0.10 44.45
N SER A 262 1.28 0.86 43.58
CA SER A 262 1.19 2.28 43.96
C SER A 262 0.07 2.54 44.97
N LEU A 263 -0.98 1.72 44.95
CA LEU A 263 -2.09 1.74 45.91
C LEU A 263 -1.79 0.95 47.20
N ASN A 264 -0.57 0.40 47.34
CA ASN A 264 -0.15 -0.53 48.40
C ASN A 264 -0.96 -1.84 48.42
N LEU A 265 -1.42 -2.27 47.24
CA LEU A 265 -2.12 -3.54 47.07
C LEU A 265 -1.17 -4.61 46.52
N SER A 266 -1.55 -5.86 46.72
CA SER A 266 -0.85 -7.04 46.22
C SER A 266 -1.64 -7.68 45.08
N THR A 267 -1.04 -8.67 44.41
CA THR A 267 -1.75 -9.45 43.38
C THR A 267 -2.93 -10.24 43.94
N ALA A 268 -2.92 -10.58 45.24
CA ALA A 268 -4.07 -11.22 45.90
C ALA A 268 -5.31 -10.30 45.99
N ASP A 269 -5.12 -8.99 45.88
CA ASP A 269 -6.21 -8.00 45.91
C ASP A 269 -6.81 -7.73 44.52
N ILE A 270 -6.34 -8.45 43.50
CA ILE A 270 -6.86 -8.39 42.14
C ILE A 270 -7.95 -9.46 41.99
N ALA A 271 -9.18 -9.02 41.76
CA ALA A 271 -10.33 -9.89 41.50
C ALA A 271 -10.71 -9.84 40.02
N LEU A 272 -10.85 -11.02 39.41
CA LEU A 272 -11.25 -11.18 38.01
C LEU A 272 -12.76 -11.32 37.92
N HIS A 273 -13.43 -10.40 37.22
CA HIS A 273 -14.84 -10.52 36.86
C HIS A 273 -14.91 -10.87 35.37
N GLU A 274 -14.98 -12.16 35.08
CA GLU A 274 -14.91 -12.71 33.72
C GLU A 274 -15.86 -12.01 32.75
N GLY A 275 -15.31 -11.57 31.61
CA GLY A 275 -16.06 -10.90 30.56
C GLY A 275 -16.48 -9.45 30.84
N GLU A 276 -16.15 -8.91 32.02
CA GLU A 276 -16.66 -7.60 32.44
C GLU A 276 -15.56 -6.64 32.93
N SER A 277 -14.71 -7.06 33.88
CA SER A 277 -13.73 -6.16 34.48
C SER A 277 -12.63 -6.87 35.26
N VAL A 278 -11.49 -6.18 35.40
CA VAL A 278 -10.43 -6.49 36.35
C VAL A 278 -10.52 -5.50 37.50
N GLN A 279 -10.75 -5.99 38.71
CA GLN A 279 -10.89 -5.16 39.91
C GLN A 279 -9.59 -5.18 40.73
N ILE A 280 -9.11 -4.01 41.13
CA ILE A 280 -7.93 -3.81 41.97
C ILE A 280 -8.38 -3.07 43.24
N GLY A 281 -8.58 -3.80 44.34
CA GLY A 281 -9.17 -3.24 45.55
C GLY A 281 -10.56 -2.65 45.29
N GLN A 282 -10.70 -1.32 45.36
CA GLN A 282 -11.96 -0.61 45.07
C GLN A 282 -12.11 -0.17 43.61
N LEU A 283 -11.02 -0.16 42.85
CA LEU A 283 -10.99 0.33 41.48
C LEU A 283 -11.40 -0.78 40.52
N ARG A 284 -12.37 -0.54 39.65
CA ARG A 284 -12.86 -1.55 38.68
C ARG A 284 -12.55 -1.12 37.26
N VAL A 285 -11.53 -1.73 36.66
CA VAL A 285 -11.15 -1.49 35.27
C VAL A 285 -12.04 -2.31 34.36
N LYS A 286 -12.92 -1.67 33.59
CA LYS A 286 -13.77 -2.36 32.62
C LYS A 286 -12.93 -2.86 31.45
N THR A 287 -13.16 -4.11 31.07
CA THR A 287 -12.43 -4.79 30.00
C THR A 287 -13.39 -5.47 29.04
N ASP A 288 -12.86 -5.94 27.91
CA ASP A 288 -13.58 -6.88 27.06
C ASP A 288 -13.44 -8.34 27.57
N ALA A 289 -13.94 -9.28 26.77
CA ALA A 289 -13.89 -10.71 27.07
C ALA A 289 -12.48 -11.32 27.14
N ALA A 290 -11.46 -10.59 26.68
CA ALA A 290 -10.07 -11.01 26.66
C ALA A 290 -9.20 -10.19 27.63
N ALA A 291 -9.82 -9.58 28.66
CA ALA A 291 -9.19 -8.69 29.63
C ALA A 291 -8.42 -7.51 28.99
N ARG A 292 -8.84 -7.05 27.80
CA ARG A 292 -8.25 -5.87 27.15
C ARG A 292 -8.98 -4.61 27.59
N MET A 293 -8.21 -3.57 27.90
CA MET A 293 -8.73 -2.24 28.19
C MET A 293 -8.44 -1.29 27.02
N LEU A 294 -9.30 -0.29 26.81
CA LEU A 294 -9.05 0.83 25.91
C LEU A 294 -8.60 2.04 26.75
N PRO A 295 -7.29 2.25 26.95
CA PRO A 295 -6.78 3.36 27.78
C PRO A 295 -6.97 4.72 27.10
N GLN A 296 -6.98 5.79 27.90
CA GLN A 296 -6.94 7.16 27.40
C GLN A 296 -5.50 7.60 27.12
N PHE A 297 -5.24 8.02 25.88
CA PHE A 297 -3.97 8.64 25.51
C PHE A 297 -4.04 10.17 25.63
N TYR A 298 -3.48 10.70 26.71
CA TYR A 298 -3.36 12.13 26.97
C TYR A 298 -2.52 12.87 25.92
N GLN A 299 -2.91 14.10 25.60
CA GLN A 299 -2.21 14.93 24.62
C GLN A 299 -1.21 15.88 25.30
N ALA A 300 -0.18 16.28 24.55
CA ALA A 300 0.71 17.35 24.96
C ALA A 300 -0.09 18.67 25.09
N ARG A 301 0.22 19.47 26.12
CA ARG A 301 -0.42 20.78 26.35
C ARG A 301 0.64 21.86 26.45
N ASP A 302 0.40 23.00 25.82
CA ASP A 302 1.29 24.16 25.85
C ASP A 302 2.76 23.84 25.49
N GLY A 303 2.95 22.92 24.53
CA GLY A 303 4.27 22.46 24.10
C GLY A 303 4.99 21.55 25.10
N LYS A 304 4.34 21.15 26.20
CA LYS A 304 4.88 20.21 27.18
C LYS A 304 4.28 18.81 26.99
N PRO A 305 5.09 17.74 27.17
CA PRO A 305 4.59 16.37 27.14
C PRO A 305 3.55 16.13 28.24
N ALA A 306 2.68 15.12 28.04
CA ALA A 306 1.61 14.79 28.99
C ALA A 306 2.13 14.36 30.37
N PHE A 307 3.35 13.80 30.41
CA PHE A 307 4.03 13.40 31.65
C PHE A 307 5.39 14.10 31.74
N SER A 308 5.94 14.21 32.95
CA SER A 308 7.32 14.69 33.10
C SER A 308 8.29 13.63 32.58
N VAL A 309 8.91 13.92 31.44
CA VAL A 309 9.94 13.08 30.83
C VAL A 309 11.31 13.70 31.10
N ASP A 310 12.17 12.97 31.79
CA ASP A 310 13.52 13.40 32.18
C ASP A 310 14.57 12.45 31.58
N SER A 311 15.71 12.98 31.15
CA SER A 311 16.79 12.19 30.55
C SER A 311 17.49 11.31 31.60
N PHE A 312 17.78 10.04 31.26
CA PHE A 312 18.47 9.10 32.15
C PHE A 312 19.81 9.66 32.64
N ASP A 313 20.63 10.24 31.76
CA ASP A 313 21.89 10.89 32.11
C ASP A 313 21.71 12.06 33.07
N ASP A 314 20.67 12.89 32.88
CA ASP A 314 20.46 14.06 33.74
C ASP A 314 20.08 13.66 35.18
N VAL A 315 19.38 12.54 35.36
CA VAL A 315 19.09 11.97 36.69
C VAL A 315 20.32 11.28 37.27
N LEU A 316 21.05 10.51 36.45
CA LEU A 316 22.24 9.79 36.90
C LEU A 316 23.37 10.75 37.29
N SER A 317 23.61 11.82 36.52
CA SER A 317 24.60 12.86 36.81
C SER A 317 24.19 13.80 37.96
N GLY A 318 22.91 13.81 38.33
CA GLY A 318 22.37 14.64 39.41
C GLY A 318 22.03 16.07 39.01
N LYS A 319 22.00 16.39 37.71
CA LYS A 319 21.44 17.66 37.20
C LYS A 319 19.96 17.80 37.56
N ILE A 320 19.24 16.68 37.57
CA ILE A 320 17.88 16.58 38.10
C ILE A 320 17.96 15.89 39.47
N LEU A 321 17.50 16.59 40.50
CA LEU A 321 17.50 16.07 41.86
C LEU A 321 16.54 14.89 41.98
N ALA A 322 17.02 13.78 42.55
CA ALA A 322 16.22 12.56 42.72
C ALA A 322 14.98 12.78 43.61
N SER A 323 14.99 13.80 44.48
CA SER A 323 13.83 14.21 45.30
C SER A 323 12.57 14.55 44.49
N LYS A 324 12.72 14.89 43.19
CA LYS A 324 11.59 15.08 42.25
C LYS A 324 10.69 13.83 42.16
N TYR A 325 11.26 12.65 42.40
CA TYR A 325 10.59 11.35 42.24
C TYR A 325 10.05 10.77 43.55
N ALA A 326 10.14 11.50 44.66
CA ALA A 326 9.58 11.05 45.94
C ALA A 326 8.07 10.81 45.82
N ASP A 327 7.59 9.66 46.31
CA ASP A 327 6.18 9.23 46.25
C ASP A 327 5.58 9.17 44.82
N LYS A 328 6.42 9.10 43.79
CA LYS A 328 5.99 8.96 42.39
C LYS A 328 6.19 7.54 41.85
N ILE A 329 5.38 7.18 40.87
CA ILE A 329 5.58 6.03 39.99
C ILE A 329 6.58 6.45 38.92
N VAL A 330 7.75 5.82 38.90
CA VAL A 330 8.84 6.15 37.98
C VAL A 330 8.94 5.05 36.94
N ILE A 331 8.82 5.40 35.67
CA ILE A 331 8.92 4.45 34.56
C ILE A 331 10.22 4.71 33.80
N ILE A 332 11.08 3.70 33.71
CA ILE A 332 12.38 3.79 33.05
C ILE A 332 12.33 2.94 31.78
N GLY A 333 12.64 3.52 30.63
CA GLY A 333 12.71 2.77 29.38
C GLY A 333 13.26 3.53 28.20
N VAL A 334 13.39 2.82 27.07
CA VAL A 334 14.01 3.35 25.84
C VAL A 334 13.03 4.26 25.09
N THR A 335 13.46 5.49 24.83
CA THR A 335 12.75 6.47 23.99
C THR A 335 13.59 6.94 22.81
N ALA A 336 14.89 6.65 22.82
CA ALA A 336 15.86 6.92 21.77
C ALA A 336 15.43 6.41 20.38
N THR A 337 15.65 7.23 19.36
CA THR A 337 15.27 6.91 17.98
C THR A 337 16.19 5.83 17.40
N GLY A 338 15.61 4.77 16.82
CA GLY A 338 16.37 3.66 16.22
C GLY A 338 16.90 2.60 17.20
N VAL A 339 16.70 2.77 18.51
CA VAL A 339 17.02 1.75 19.53
C VAL A 339 15.75 1.13 20.12
N GLY A 340 14.73 1.96 20.41
CA GLY A 340 13.43 1.51 20.89
C GLY A 340 12.41 1.37 19.75
N THR A 341 11.36 0.58 19.97
CA THR A 341 10.17 0.58 19.12
C THR A 341 9.31 1.81 19.42
N GLN A 342 8.76 2.43 18.38
CA GLN A 342 7.77 3.50 18.52
C GLN A 342 6.53 3.10 17.71
N PHE A 343 5.36 3.41 18.22
CA PHE A 343 4.09 3.06 17.58
C PHE A 343 3.11 4.23 17.67
N PRO A 344 2.20 4.36 16.69
CA PRO A 344 1.15 5.37 16.75
C PRO A 344 0.10 4.99 17.80
N VAL A 345 -0.41 5.99 18.49
CA VAL A 345 -1.55 5.90 19.41
C VAL A 345 -2.54 7.03 19.07
N PRO A 346 -3.80 6.97 19.53
CA PRO A 346 -4.75 8.06 19.33
C PRO A 346 -4.19 9.44 19.71
N GLY A 347 -3.97 10.27 18.69
CA GLY A 347 -3.48 11.66 18.78
C GLY A 347 -1.97 11.84 18.94
N ASN A 348 -1.18 10.76 19.11
CA ASN A 348 0.28 10.85 19.04
C ASN A 348 0.83 9.85 18.02
N PRO A 349 1.51 10.32 16.95
CA PRO A 349 2.00 9.45 15.88
C PRO A 349 3.16 8.52 16.29
N ALA A 350 3.87 8.82 17.39
CA ALA A 350 5.02 8.04 17.82
C ALA A 350 5.15 8.09 19.35
N LEU A 351 4.79 6.99 20.01
CA LEU A 351 4.91 6.81 21.45
C LEU A 351 5.85 5.63 21.74
N SER A 352 6.71 5.78 22.75
CA SER A 352 7.56 4.69 23.23
C SER A 352 6.82 3.74 24.20
N PRO A 353 7.30 2.51 24.42
CA PRO A 353 6.74 1.62 25.44
C PRO A 353 6.71 2.21 26.84
N ALA A 354 7.74 2.94 27.24
CA ALA A 354 7.82 3.57 28.55
C ALA A 354 6.72 4.62 28.74
N GLU A 355 6.51 5.46 27.73
CA GLU A 355 5.44 6.46 27.76
C GLU A 355 4.07 5.78 27.70
N ALA A 356 3.88 4.74 26.89
CA ALA A 356 2.62 3.99 26.84
C ALA A 356 2.26 3.40 28.20
N ILE A 357 3.21 2.83 28.94
CA ILE A 357 2.99 2.38 30.32
C ILE A 357 2.52 3.55 31.20
N ALA A 358 3.06 4.76 31.02
CA ALA A 358 2.64 5.94 31.78
C ALA A 358 1.18 6.32 31.47
N HIS A 359 0.80 6.34 30.18
CA HIS A 359 -0.57 6.56 29.72
C HIS A 359 -1.55 5.53 30.29
N VAL A 360 -1.21 4.25 30.20
CA VAL A 360 -2.04 3.14 30.70
C VAL A 360 -2.16 3.19 32.22
N THR A 361 -1.05 3.34 32.94
CA THR A 361 -1.05 3.41 34.42
C THR A 361 -1.87 4.60 34.91
N SER A 362 -1.73 5.76 34.26
CA SER A 362 -2.54 6.94 34.55
C SER A 362 -4.02 6.72 34.24
N SER A 363 -4.33 6.00 33.16
CA SER A 363 -5.70 5.66 32.79
C SER A 363 -6.35 4.71 33.80
N ILE A 364 -5.60 3.76 34.34
CA ILE A 364 -6.07 2.86 35.41
C ILE A 364 -6.35 3.66 36.68
N LEU A 365 -5.38 4.44 37.16
CA LEU A 365 -5.52 5.19 38.42
C LEU A 365 -6.58 6.29 38.38
N GLY A 366 -6.80 6.90 37.20
CA GLY A 366 -7.81 7.94 36.99
C GLY A 366 -9.16 7.42 36.50
N GLU A 367 -9.33 6.11 36.32
CA GLU A 367 -10.52 5.50 35.70
C GLU A 367 -10.85 6.10 34.31
N HIS A 368 -9.83 6.53 33.58
CA HIS A 368 -9.96 7.10 32.24
C HIS A 368 -9.77 6.03 31.17
N PHE A 369 -10.76 5.15 31.02
CA PHE A 369 -10.78 4.15 29.96
C PHE A 369 -12.09 4.21 29.19
N ILE A 370 -12.05 3.71 27.96
CA ILE A 370 -13.22 3.64 27.08
C ILE A 370 -13.84 2.25 27.19
N VAL A 371 -15.16 2.21 27.36
CA VAL A 371 -15.91 0.97 27.55
C VAL A 371 -16.71 0.66 26.31
N GLN A 372 -16.57 -0.57 25.81
CA GLN A 372 -17.48 -1.10 24.81
C GLN A 372 -18.60 -1.87 25.53
N PRO A 373 -19.84 -1.35 25.58
CA PRO A 373 -20.91 -2.01 26.31
C PRO A 373 -21.28 -3.35 25.66
N GLY A 374 -21.52 -4.39 26.47
CA GLY A 374 -21.93 -5.71 25.97
C GLY A 374 -23.22 -5.69 25.15
N TRP A 375 -24.18 -4.83 25.52
CA TRP A 375 -25.42 -4.61 24.75
C TRP A 375 -25.19 -3.84 23.43
N GLY A 376 -24.02 -3.25 23.23
CA GLY A 376 -23.70 -2.45 22.05
C GLY A 376 -23.73 -3.23 20.75
N ALA A 377 -23.38 -4.53 20.79
CA ALA A 377 -23.50 -5.40 19.63
C ALA A 377 -24.96 -5.56 19.16
N GLY A 378 -25.88 -5.74 20.11
CA GLY A 378 -27.32 -5.82 19.84
C GLY A 378 -27.90 -4.50 19.34
N ALA A 379 -27.52 -3.38 19.97
CA ALA A 379 -27.94 -2.04 19.54
C ALA A 379 -27.46 -1.72 18.11
N ARG A 380 -26.20 -2.04 17.78
CA ARG A 380 -25.65 -1.90 16.43
C ARG A 380 -26.44 -2.72 15.41
N LEU A 381 -26.76 -3.97 15.73
CA LEU A 381 -27.55 -4.84 14.85
C LEU A 381 -28.97 -4.28 14.63
N ALA A 382 -29.63 -3.81 15.70
CA ALA A 382 -30.94 -3.19 15.60
C ALA A 382 -30.93 -1.95 14.69
N LEU A 383 -29.93 -1.08 14.85
CA LEU A 383 -29.77 0.11 14.00
C LEU A 383 -29.45 -0.24 12.54
N LEU A 384 -28.69 -1.32 12.30
CA LEU A 384 -28.42 -1.83 10.95
C LEU A 384 -29.72 -2.33 10.28
N LEU A 385 -30.57 -3.05 11.02
CA LEU A 385 -31.86 -3.52 10.53
C LEU A 385 -32.81 -2.35 10.24
N LEU A 386 -32.83 -1.33 11.10
CA LEU A 386 -33.60 -0.11 10.87
C LEU A 386 -33.12 0.66 9.65
N ALA A 387 -31.80 0.81 9.48
CA ALA A 387 -31.20 1.41 8.29
C ALA A 387 -31.56 0.63 7.02
N SER A 388 -31.49 -0.70 7.07
CA SER A 388 -31.87 -1.58 5.97
C SER A 388 -33.35 -1.44 5.62
N ALA A 389 -34.24 -1.45 6.63
CA ALA A 389 -35.67 -1.27 6.43
C ALA A 389 -35.99 0.10 5.81
N TYR A 390 -35.30 1.16 6.24
CA TYR A 390 -35.41 2.48 5.64
C TYR A 390 -35.01 2.47 4.17
N LEU A 391 -33.85 1.90 3.82
CA LEU A 391 -33.35 1.84 2.43
C LEU A 391 -34.27 1.02 1.51
N ILE A 392 -34.81 -0.10 2.01
CA ILE A 392 -35.63 -1.03 1.22
C ILE A 392 -37.07 -0.55 1.07
N ALA A 393 -37.69 -0.03 2.13
CA ALA A 393 -39.14 0.24 2.16
C ALA A 393 -39.50 1.72 2.10
N ALA A 394 -38.73 2.59 2.76
CA ALA A 394 -39.08 4.01 2.89
C ALA A 394 -38.44 4.87 1.79
N LEU A 395 -37.15 4.69 1.53
CA LEU A 395 -36.38 5.51 0.57
C LEU A 395 -36.99 5.51 -0.85
N PRO A 396 -37.42 4.37 -1.43
CA PRO A 396 -38.00 4.35 -2.78
C PRO A 396 -39.33 5.12 -2.89
N ARG A 397 -40.06 5.26 -1.78
CA ARG A 397 -41.37 5.92 -1.73
C ARG A 397 -41.25 7.44 -1.54
N LEU A 398 -40.06 7.95 -1.24
CA LEU A 398 -39.84 9.36 -0.94
C LEU A 398 -39.40 10.15 -2.19
N PRO A 399 -39.84 11.42 -2.31
CA PRO A 399 -39.29 12.32 -3.32
C PRO A 399 -37.80 12.59 -3.01
N ALA A 400 -36.98 12.72 -4.05
CA ALA A 400 -35.51 12.76 -3.94
C ALA A 400 -35.00 13.81 -2.94
N GLY A 401 -35.59 15.02 -2.91
CA GLY A 401 -35.22 16.06 -1.95
C GLY A 401 -35.49 15.68 -0.49
N ARG A 402 -36.67 15.12 -0.19
CA ARG A 402 -36.99 14.66 1.19
C ARG A 402 -36.15 13.46 1.59
N ALA A 403 -35.91 12.53 0.65
CA ALA A 403 -35.07 11.37 0.86
C ALA A 403 -33.62 11.76 1.22
N ALA A 404 -33.05 12.76 0.54
CA ALA A 404 -31.72 13.28 0.85
C ALA A 404 -31.64 13.91 2.25
N VAL A 405 -32.62 14.76 2.60
CA VAL A 405 -32.67 15.41 3.93
C VAL A 405 -32.83 14.39 5.06
N ILE A 406 -33.74 13.42 4.93
CA ILE A 406 -33.95 12.38 5.95
C ILE A 406 -32.70 11.51 6.11
N THR A 407 -32.08 11.11 4.99
CA THR A 407 -30.85 10.29 5.04
C THR A 407 -29.70 11.05 5.70
N LEU A 408 -29.51 12.32 5.35
CA LEU A 408 -28.48 13.17 5.96
C LEU A 408 -28.72 13.34 7.46
N LEU A 409 -29.98 13.57 7.88
CA LEU A 409 -30.33 13.69 9.29
C LEU A 409 -30.04 12.39 10.06
N LEU A 410 -30.42 11.22 9.51
CA LEU A 410 -30.13 9.92 10.12
C LEU A 410 -28.62 9.67 10.23
N LEU A 411 -27.86 10.01 9.18
CA LEU A 411 -26.40 9.90 9.17
C LEU A 411 -25.76 10.75 10.27
N THR A 412 -26.15 12.03 10.36
CA THR A 412 -25.65 12.96 11.37
C THR A 412 -26.03 12.51 12.78
N VAL A 413 -27.24 11.96 12.98
CA VAL A 413 -27.66 11.42 14.28
C VAL A 413 -26.81 10.22 14.67
N LEU A 414 -26.55 9.27 13.76
CA LEU A 414 -25.72 8.10 14.07
C LEU A 414 -24.29 8.49 14.45
N LEU A 415 -23.62 9.27 13.59
CA LEU A 415 -22.24 9.69 13.82
C LEU A 415 -22.14 10.64 15.02
N GLY A 416 -23.08 11.58 15.16
CA GLY A 416 -23.14 12.49 16.30
C GLY A 416 -23.39 11.77 17.63
N THR A 417 -24.22 10.73 17.63
CA THR A 417 -24.46 9.89 18.83
C THR A 417 -23.20 9.13 19.22
N GLU A 418 -22.51 8.50 18.27
CA GLU A 418 -21.24 7.84 18.54
C GLU A 418 -20.19 8.81 19.07
N PHE A 419 -20.02 9.96 18.40
CA PHE A 419 -19.08 10.99 18.84
C PHE A 419 -19.40 11.49 20.26
N GLY A 420 -20.67 11.77 20.55
CA GLY A 420 -21.12 12.25 21.86
C GLY A 420 -20.94 11.22 22.97
N LEU A 421 -21.25 9.95 22.69
CA LEU A 421 -21.05 8.85 23.65
C LEU A 421 -19.56 8.61 23.92
N LEU A 422 -18.72 8.65 22.89
CA LEU A 422 -17.29 8.45 23.06
C LEU A 422 -16.63 9.63 23.79
N SER A 423 -16.95 10.87 23.39
CA SER A 423 -16.34 12.08 23.94
C SER A 423 -16.85 12.50 25.31
N GLY A 424 -18.13 12.24 25.61
CA GLY A 424 -18.75 12.62 26.88
C GLY A 424 -18.79 11.50 27.91
N ALA A 425 -19.16 10.28 27.49
CA ALA A 425 -19.38 9.15 28.40
C ALA A 425 -18.30 8.06 28.33
N ALA A 426 -17.30 8.21 27.46
CA ALA A 426 -16.29 7.18 27.16
C ALA A 426 -16.92 5.82 26.81
N LEU A 427 -18.06 5.85 26.11
CA LEU A 427 -18.73 4.66 25.60
C LEU A 427 -18.51 4.54 24.10
N TRP A 428 -17.93 3.43 23.67
CA TRP A 428 -17.71 3.16 22.25
C TRP A 428 -18.81 2.26 21.69
N LEU A 429 -19.76 2.88 20.99
CA LEU A 429 -20.81 2.18 20.25
C LEU A 429 -20.51 2.28 18.75
N LYS A 430 -20.21 1.15 18.11
CA LYS A 430 -19.72 1.12 16.72
C LYS A 430 -20.81 1.40 15.68
N LEU A 431 -21.11 2.68 15.44
CA LEU A 431 -22.22 3.15 14.59
C LEU A 431 -21.77 3.60 13.20
N VAL A 432 -20.47 3.60 12.89
CA VAL A 432 -19.97 3.87 11.53
C VAL A 432 -20.48 2.83 10.53
N PHE A 433 -20.67 1.58 10.96
CA PHE A 433 -21.22 0.55 10.06
C PHE A 433 -22.67 0.84 9.58
N PRO A 434 -23.68 1.05 10.45
CA PRO A 434 -25.00 1.45 9.98
C PRO A 434 -25.00 2.80 9.24
N ALA A 435 -24.11 3.74 9.60
CA ALA A 435 -23.96 5.01 8.90
C ALA A 435 -23.45 4.86 7.45
N THR A 436 -22.42 4.02 7.24
CA THR A 436 -21.87 3.72 5.91
C THR A 436 -22.87 2.97 5.04
N LEU A 437 -23.65 2.05 5.62
CA LEU A 437 -24.76 1.40 4.91
C LEU A 437 -25.79 2.41 4.40
N LEU A 438 -26.20 3.38 5.23
CA LEU A 438 -27.13 4.43 4.81
C LEU A 438 -26.57 5.27 3.66
N LEU A 439 -25.29 5.66 3.74
CA LEU A 439 -24.65 6.49 2.73
C LEU A 439 -24.52 5.77 1.38
N ILE A 440 -23.95 4.56 1.37
CA ILE A 440 -23.76 3.75 0.16
C ILE A 440 -25.12 3.35 -0.41
N GLY A 441 -26.06 2.95 0.45
CA GLY A 441 -27.44 2.59 0.08
C GLY A 441 -28.17 3.73 -0.62
N HIS A 442 -28.08 4.94 -0.07
CA HIS A 442 -28.70 6.12 -0.67
C HIS A 442 -28.08 6.45 -2.03
N LEU A 443 -26.75 6.45 -2.13
CA LEU A 443 -26.06 6.75 -3.38
C LEU A 443 -26.42 5.73 -4.48
N ALA A 444 -26.36 4.43 -4.17
CA ALA A 444 -26.68 3.38 -5.15
C ALA A 444 -28.13 3.47 -5.68
N LEU A 445 -29.10 3.68 -4.79
CA LEU A 445 -30.52 3.75 -5.16
C LEU A 445 -30.87 5.04 -5.91
N THR A 446 -30.25 6.17 -5.55
CA THR A 446 -30.44 7.44 -6.28
C THR A 446 -29.76 7.41 -7.64
N THR A 447 -28.56 6.86 -7.75
CA THR A 447 -27.87 6.68 -9.04
C THR A 447 -28.68 5.79 -10.00
N LYS A 448 -29.30 4.69 -9.52
CA LYS A 448 -30.25 3.91 -10.32
C LYS A 448 -31.39 4.79 -10.82
N ARG A 449 -32.03 5.57 -9.94
CA ARG A 449 -33.16 6.46 -10.30
C ARG A 449 -32.79 7.49 -11.38
N PHE A 450 -31.55 7.99 -11.38
CA PHE A 450 -31.06 8.97 -12.36
C PHE A 450 -30.53 8.37 -13.66
N LEU A 451 -29.98 7.15 -13.65
CA LEU A 451 -29.44 6.49 -14.85
C LEU A 451 -30.48 5.65 -15.61
N MET A 452 -31.55 5.22 -14.94
CA MET A 452 -32.66 4.45 -15.53
C MET A 452 -33.90 5.23 -16.06
N PRO A 453 -33.90 6.56 -16.38
CA PRO A 453 -35.07 7.25 -16.94
C PRO A 453 -35.48 6.89 -18.37
N GLN A 454 -34.71 6.07 -19.11
CA GLN A 454 -34.95 5.86 -20.55
C GLN A 454 -35.70 4.57 -20.92
N ALA A 455 -35.88 3.63 -19.99
CA ALA A 455 -36.51 2.35 -20.32
C ALA A 455 -38.05 2.39 -20.27
N ASP A 456 -38.66 3.36 -19.57
CA ASP A 456 -40.11 3.43 -19.33
C ASP A 456 -40.87 4.50 -20.14
N LYS A 457 -40.18 5.21 -21.06
CA LYS A 457 -40.84 6.10 -22.04
C LYS A 457 -41.15 5.37 -23.36
N SER A 458 -41.80 4.20 -23.27
CA SER A 458 -42.28 3.43 -24.42
C SER A 458 -43.79 3.60 -24.67
N LYS A 459 -44.34 4.79 -24.34
CA LYS A 459 -45.55 5.31 -24.98
C LYS A 459 -45.14 6.53 -25.80
N PRO A 460 -45.21 6.50 -27.14
CA PRO A 460 -44.94 7.67 -27.95
C PRO A 460 -46.07 8.68 -27.76
N ASP A 461 -45.75 9.88 -27.26
CA ASP A 461 -46.68 11.01 -27.21
C ASP A 461 -47.12 11.37 -28.63
N GLU A 462 -48.40 11.18 -28.96
CA GLU A 462 -49.01 11.59 -30.24
C GLU A 462 -48.73 13.07 -30.56
N GLU A 463 -48.73 13.95 -29.54
CA GLU A 463 -48.42 15.38 -29.69
C GLU A 463 -47.01 15.65 -30.25
N SER A 464 -46.02 14.79 -29.95
CA SER A 464 -44.65 14.94 -30.46
C SER A 464 -44.54 14.55 -31.94
N ALA A 465 -45.35 13.58 -32.39
CA ALA A 465 -45.40 13.14 -33.78
C ALA A 465 -46.05 14.22 -34.67
N GLU A 466 -47.15 14.83 -34.21
CA GLU A 466 -47.84 15.89 -34.93
C GLU A 466 -47.00 17.16 -35.05
N THR A 467 -46.29 17.55 -33.98
CA THR A 467 -45.39 18.70 -34.00
C THR A 467 -44.27 18.53 -35.04
N LYS A 468 -43.70 17.32 -35.15
CA LYS A 468 -42.66 17.00 -36.14
C LYS A 468 -43.20 16.99 -37.57
N ARG A 469 -44.46 16.55 -37.76
CA ARG A 469 -45.16 16.61 -39.05
C ARG A 469 -45.40 18.06 -39.50
N MET A 470 -45.86 18.92 -38.60
CA MET A 470 -46.05 20.35 -38.86
C MET A 470 -44.74 21.05 -39.25
N MET A 471 -43.63 20.72 -38.60
CA MET A 471 -42.31 21.21 -39.01
C MET A 471 -41.91 20.76 -40.43
N GLY A 472 -42.19 19.50 -40.79
CA GLY A 472 -41.95 19.00 -42.14
C GLY A 472 -42.73 19.77 -43.20
N LEU A 473 -44.01 20.05 -42.94
CA LEU A 473 -44.87 20.85 -43.83
C LEU A 473 -44.41 22.29 -43.96
N ALA A 474 -43.95 22.92 -42.87
CA ALA A 474 -43.41 24.27 -42.89
C ALA A 474 -42.14 24.36 -43.77
N LEU A 475 -41.23 23.38 -43.65
CA LEU A 475 -40.01 23.31 -44.47
C LEU A 475 -40.31 23.07 -45.95
N GLN A 476 -41.33 22.25 -46.24
CA GLN A 476 -41.81 22.03 -47.61
C GLN A 476 -42.36 23.33 -48.22
N GLY A 477 -43.16 24.10 -47.48
CA GLY A 477 -43.66 25.41 -47.92
C GLY A 477 -42.56 26.45 -48.14
N GLN A 478 -41.45 26.35 -47.40
CA GLN A 478 -40.25 27.19 -47.59
C GLN A 478 -39.35 26.72 -48.75
N GLY A 479 -39.72 25.63 -49.44
CA GLY A 479 -38.95 25.07 -50.56
C GLY A 479 -37.72 24.26 -50.16
N GLN A 480 -37.51 24.00 -48.86
CA GLN A 480 -36.43 23.19 -48.30
C GLN A 480 -36.80 21.69 -48.29
N LEU A 481 -36.99 21.13 -49.49
CA LEU A 481 -37.60 19.82 -49.70
C LEU A 481 -36.78 18.65 -49.10
N ASP A 482 -35.44 18.72 -49.11
CA ASP A 482 -34.57 17.68 -48.54
C ASP A 482 -34.73 17.58 -47.01
N MET A 483 -34.80 18.73 -46.34
CA MET A 483 -34.99 18.79 -44.88
C MET A 483 -36.41 18.37 -44.50
N ALA A 484 -37.41 18.72 -45.33
CA ALA A 484 -38.78 18.25 -45.16
C ALA A 484 -38.85 16.71 -45.24
N PHE A 485 -38.16 16.09 -46.20
CA PHE A 485 -38.11 14.64 -46.34
C PHE A 485 -37.51 13.96 -45.11
N ASP A 486 -36.37 14.46 -44.60
CA ASP A 486 -35.74 13.90 -43.40
C ASP A 486 -36.64 14.01 -42.15
N ARG A 487 -37.44 15.08 -42.04
CA ARG A 487 -38.40 15.24 -40.94
C ARG A 487 -39.58 14.28 -41.04
N PHE A 488 -40.16 14.10 -42.23
CA PHE A 488 -41.26 13.15 -42.43
C PHE A 488 -40.86 11.69 -42.18
N ARG A 489 -39.60 11.32 -42.44
CA ARG A 489 -39.06 9.97 -42.14
C ARG A 489 -39.01 9.63 -40.65
N ARG A 490 -39.06 10.63 -39.77
CA ARG A 490 -38.97 10.47 -38.30
C ARG A 490 -40.35 10.48 -37.61
N VAL A 491 -41.43 10.60 -38.37
CA VAL A 491 -42.83 10.57 -37.88
C VAL A 491 -43.40 9.17 -38.11
N PRO A 492 -44.18 8.58 -37.18
CA PRO A 492 -44.90 7.33 -37.41
C PRO A 492 -45.76 7.40 -38.67
N MET A 493 -45.69 6.37 -39.51
CA MET A 493 -46.32 6.38 -40.82
C MET A 493 -47.85 6.28 -40.69
N THR A 494 -48.53 7.40 -40.92
CA THR A 494 -50.00 7.51 -40.98
C THR A 494 -50.43 7.87 -42.40
N GLU A 495 -51.70 7.65 -42.73
CA GLU A 495 -52.26 8.02 -44.06
C GLU A 495 -52.02 9.50 -44.40
N ALA A 496 -52.06 10.36 -43.39
CA ALA A 496 -51.83 11.79 -43.55
C ALA A 496 -50.38 12.12 -43.93
N VAL A 497 -49.38 11.44 -43.32
CA VAL A 497 -47.95 11.57 -43.67
C VAL A 497 -47.67 10.99 -45.06
N MET A 498 -48.36 9.92 -45.45
CA MET A 498 -48.30 9.38 -46.83
C MET A 498 -48.79 10.40 -47.86
N GLY A 499 -49.86 11.15 -47.56
CA GLY A 499 -50.31 12.27 -48.38
C GLY A 499 -49.27 13.39 -48.50
N ASP A 500 -48.57 13.70 -47.41
CA ASP A 500 -47.54 14.75 -47.37
C ASP A 500 -46.30 14.36 -48.17
N LEU A 501 -45.82 13.11 -48.04
CA LEU A 501 -44.71 12.57 -48.84
C LEU A 501 -45.01 12.53 -50.34
N CYS A 502 -46.25 12.23 -50.72
CA CYS A 502 -46.66 12.25 -52.13
C CYS A 502 -46.60 13.66 -52.72
N ARG A 503 -47.03 14.68 -51.96
CA ARG A 503 -46.92 16.08 -52.37
C ARG A 503 -45.45 16.50 -52.46
N LEU A 504 -44.63 16.07 -51.49
CA LEU A 504 -43.20 16.35 -51.50
C LEU A 504 -42.50 15.76 -52.72
N ALA A 505 -42.86 14.55 -53.13
CA ALA A 505 -42.34 13.91 -54.34
C ALA A 505 -42.71 14.69 -55.62
N LEU A 506 -43.94 15.20 -55.70
CA LEU A 506 -44.38 16.08 -56.79
C LEU A 506 -43.62 17.41 -56.80
N ASP A 507 -43.31 17.98 -55.64
CA ASP A 507 -42.50 19.22 -55.54
C ASP A 507 -41.07 19.00 -56.04
N PHE A 508 -40.50 17.79 -55.84
CA PHE A 508 -39.21 17.41 -56.43
C PHE A 508 -39.29 17.22 -57.95
N GLU A 509 -40.37 16.63 -58.48
CA GLU A 509 -40.63 16.53 -59.93
C GLU A 509 -40.74 17.92 -60.57
N GLY A 510 -41.47 18.85 -59.95
CA GLY A 510 -41.62 20.23 -60.43
C GLY A 510 -40.32 21.03 -60.49
N LYS A 511 -39.28 20.59 -59.77
CA LYS A 511 -37.92 21.17 -59.81
C LYS A 511 -36.95 20.39 -60.70
N CYS A 512 -37.43 19.45 -61.53
CA CYS A 512 -36.63 18.55 -62.36
C CYS A 512 -35.61 17.69 -61.58
N GLN A 513 -35.89 17.37 -60.30
CA GLN A 513 -35.01 16.55 -59.45
C GLN A 513 -35.50 15.10 -59.36
N SER A 514 -35.47 14.40 -60.49
CA SER A 514 -36.04 13.05 -60.66
C SER A 514 -35.43 11.99 -59.72
N ASP A 515 -34.13 12.07 -59.43
CA ASP A 515 -33.45 11.12 -58.53
C ASP A 515 -33.98 11.20 -57.10
N LYS A 516 -34.24 12.42 -56.62
CA LYS A 516 -34.76 12.67 -55.27
C LYS A 516 -36.24 12.33 -55.16
N ALA A 517 -37.02 12.66 -56.18
CA ALA A 517 -38.42 12.21 -56.28
C ALA A 517 -38.50 10.67 -56.22
N GLY A 518 -37.62 9.97 -56.95
CA GLY A 518 -37.48 8.52 -56.91
C GLY A 518 -37.20 7.98 -55.51
N ALA A 519 -36.30 8.60 -54.75
CA ALA A 519 -36.02 8.21 -53.36
C ALA A 519 -37.22 8.37 -52.42
N VAL A 520 -38.04 9.42 -52.59
CA VAL A 520 -39.28 9.61 -51.82
C VAL A 520 -40.31 8.53 -52.19
N TYR A 521 -40.51 8.23 -53.48
CA TYR A 521 -41.40 7.16 -53.91
C TYR A 521 -40.95 5.77 -53.46
N GLN A 522 -39.64 5.50 -53.46
CA GLN A 522 -39.09 4.25 -52.95
C GLN A 522 -39.33 4.11 -51.45
N TYR A 523 -39.16 5.19 -50.68
CA TYR A 523 -39.48 5.21 -49.25
C TYR A 523 -40.97 5.00 -48.97
N MET A 524 -41.87 5.57 -49.78
CA MET A 524 -43.31 5.32 -49.68
C MET A 524 -43.67 3.87 -50.03
N ALA A 525 -43.02 3.29 -51.05
CA ALA A 525 -43.25 1.92 -51.49
C ALA A 525 -42.85 0.86 -50.45
N THR A 526 -41.96 1.17 -49.52
CA THR A 526 -41.65 0.28 -48.37
C THR A 526 -42.85 0.07 -47.45
N TYR A 527 -43.79 1.01 -47.39
CA TYR A 527 -44.96 0.95 -46.50
C TYR A 527 -46.26 0.60 -47.25
N SER A 528 -46.48 1.17 -48.44
CA SER A 528 -47.63 0.82 -49.28
C SER A 528 -47.26 0.86 -50.76
N LYS A 529 -47.36 -0.29 -51.43
CA LYS A 529 -46.95 -0.47 -52.83
C LYS A 529 -48.02 -0.04 -53.85
N ASP A 530 -49.26 0.17 -53.41
CA ASP A 530 -50.42 0.42 -54.28
C ASP A 530 -51.06 1.81 -54.06
N TYR A 531 -50.42 2.68 -53.27
CA TYR A 531 -50.91 4.04 -53.04
C TYR A 531 -50.67 4.93 -54.27
N LYS A 532 -51.73 5.53 -54.84
CA LYS A 532 -51.72 6.57 -55.90
C LYS A 532 -50.64 6.39 -56.99
N ASP A 533 -50.62 5.23 -57.64
CA ASP A 533 -49.80 4.94 -58.83
C ASP A 533 -48.27 5.03 -58.65
N ILE A 534 -47.76 4.85 -57.43
CA ILE A 534 -46.31 4.85 -57.12
C ILE A 534 -45.52 3.88 -58.02
N LYS A 535 -46.09 2.71 -58.38
CA LYS A 535 -45.47 1.75 -59.31
C LYS A 535 -45.22 2.32 -60.70
N LEU A 536 -46.18 3.08 -61.23
CA LEU A 536 -46.11 3.69 -62.56
C LEU A 536 -45.04 4.79 -62.57
N LYS A 537 -44.97 5.58 -61.48
CA LYS A 537 -43.98 6.65 -61.29
C LYS A 537 -42.55 6.16 -61.01
N LEU A 538 -42.38 5.07 -60.25
CA LEU A 538 -41.08 4.44 -60.06
C LEU A 538 -40.49 3.91 -61.37
N ASN A 539 -41.33 3.36 -62.25
CA ASN A 539 -40.90 2.89 -63.57
C ASN A 539 -40.52 4.04 -64.51
N GLN A 540 -41.16 5.21 -64.39
CA GLN A 540 -40.80 6.42 -65.15
C GLN A 540 -39.50 7.06 -64.65
N ALA A 541 -39.27 7.10 -63.33
CA ALA A 541 -38.04 7.62 -62.74
C ALA A 541 -36.81 6.71 -63.00
N GLY A 542 -37.02 5.43 -63.32
CA GLY A 542 -35.97 4.45 -63.59
C GLY A 542 -35.41 4.41 -65.02
N ASN A 543 -36.02 5.12 -65.99
CA ASN A 543 -35.63 5.10 -67.41
C ASN A 543 -35.15 6.48 -67.91
N PRO A 544 -33.86 6.82 -67.84
CA PRO A 544 -33.35 8.09 -68.36
C PRO A 544 -32.92 7.93 -69.82
N SER A 545 -33.84 7.82 -70.77
CA SER A 545 -33.51 7.83 -72.21
C SER A 545 -34.74 8.15 -73.08
N GLU A 546 -35.15 9.42 -73.15
CA GLU A 546 -35.75 10.06 -74.35
C GLU A 546 -36.32 11.44 -73.98
N ALA A 547 -35.49 12.48 -74.14
CA ALA A 547 -35.95 13.83 -74.47
C ALA A 547 -34.76 14.74 -74.85
N VAL A 548 -34.44 14.73 -76.16
CA VAL A 548 -34.11 15.87 -77.04
C VAL A 548 -32.85 16.73 -76.76
N LEU A 549 -32.03 16.78 -77.83
CA LEU A 549 -30.83 17.58 -78.11
C LEU A 549 -30.95 19.10 -77.88
N ILE A 550 -29.84 19.75 -77.46
CA ILE A 550 -29.06 20.76 -78.23
C ILE A 550 -27.83 21.22 -77.41
N GLY A 551 -26.64 21.01 -77.98
CA GLY A 551 -25.52 21.97 -78.00
C GLY A 551 -24.61 22.17 -76.77
N GLY A 552 -23.34 21.77 -76.91
CA GLY A 552 -22.20 22.51 -76.35
C GLY A 552 -21.29 21.76 -75.37
N SER A 553 -20.13 21.33 -75.86
CA SER A 553 -19.01 20.77 -75.07
C SER A 553 -18.37 21.77 -74.12
N ILE A 554 -17.81 21.31 -72.97
CA ILE A 554 -16.42 21.56 -72.52
C ILE A 554 -16.05 20.61 -71.33
N SER A 555 -14.94 19.89 -71.51
CA SER A 555 -13.90 19.39 -70.60
C SER A 555 -14.15 18.97 -69.12
N ARG A 556 -14.05 17.64 -68.89
CA ARG A 556 -13.28 16.82 -67.89
C ARG A 556 -12.62 17.47 -66.64
N PRO A 557 -12.19 16.68 -65.62
CA PRO A 557 -12.73 15.45 -65.00
C PRO A 557 -12.64 15.47 -63.44
N GLY A 558 -13.35 14.59 -62.72
CA GLY A 558 -13.13 14.48 -61.26
C GLY A 558 -13.93 13.41 -60.53
N GLY A 559 -13.37 12.21 -60.46
CA GLY A 559 -13.43 11.25 -59.33
C GLY A 559 -14.75 11.04 -58.60
N ALA A 560 -15.42 9.93 -58.93
CA ALA A 560 -16.41 9.30 -58.07
C ALA A 560 -15.76 8.79 -56.76
N LEU A 561 -16.32 9.19 -55.62
CA LEU A 561 -16.21 8.44 -54.36
C LEU A 561 -17.61 8.30 -53.77
N ARG A 562 -18.09 7.05 -53.77
CA ARG A 562 -19.25 6.59 -53.02
C ARG A 562 -18.95 6.77 -51.53
N PHE A 563 -19.82 7.45 -50.79
CA PHE A 563 -19.85 7.36 -49.33
C PHE A 563 -20.89 6.32 -48.94
N ASP A 564 -20.42 5.15 -48.53
CA ASP A 564 -21.22 4.12 -47.88
C ASP A 564 -21.41 4.44 -46.38
N ALA A 565 -22.51 3.90 -45.88
CA ALA A 565 -23.16 4.08 -44.58
C ALA A 565 -22.28 4.04 -43.31
N GLY A 566 -22.66 4.90 -42.36
CA GLY A 566 -22.73 4.58 -40.92
C GLY A 566 -21.40 4.48 -40.16
N ALA A 567 -20.80 5.62 -39.84
CA ALA A 567 -19.75 5.68 -38.82
C ALA A 567 -20.28 6.38 -37.57
N ILE A 568 -20.52 5.62 -36.51
CA ILE A 568 -20.38 6.14 -35.15
C ILE A 568 -18.92 6.61 -35.07
N GLU A 569 -18.68 7.92 -34.96
CA GLU A 569 -17.32 8.45 -34.85
C GLU A 569 -16.63 7.76 -33.67
N LYS A 570 -15.61 6.93 -33.97
CA LYS A 570 -14.81 6.29 -32.93
C LYS A 570 -14.06 7.39 -32.18
N PRO A 571 -13.99 7.33 -30.84
CA PRO A 571 -13.36 8.36 -30.03
C PRO A 571 -11.89 8.57 -30.45
N MET A 572 -11.46 9.83 -30.47
CA MET A 572 -10.09 10.22 -30.78
C MET A 572 -9.34 10.57 -29.49
N LEU A 573 -8.04 10.28 -29.47
CA LEU A 573 -7.12 10.70 -28.42
C LEU A 573 -5.84 11.25 -29.08
N GLY A 574 -5.59 12.54 -28.91
CA GLY A 574 -4.68 13.33 -29.73
C GLY A 574 -5.05 13.19 -31.21
N ARG A 575 -4.07 12.75 -32.01
CA ARG A 575 -4.30 12.46 -33.44
C ARG A 575 -4.74 11.03 -33.72
N TYR A 576 -4.83 10.16 -32.72
CA TYR A 576 -5.04 8.73 -32.90
C TYR A 576 -6.51 8.36 -32.73
N GLN A 577 -7.02 7.50 -33.61
CA GLN A 577 -8.36 6.96 -33.50
C GLN A 577 -8.32 5.73 -32.59
N VAL A 578 -9.11 5.72 -31.51
CA VAL A 578 -9.18 4.59 -30.58
C VAL A 578 -10.05 3.49 -31.18
N GLU A 579 -9.51 2.28 -31.29
CA GLU A 579 -10.22 1.13 -31.86
C GLU A 579 -10.82 0.21 -30.79
N LYS A 580 -10.03 -0.14 -29.76
CA LYS A 580 -10.44 -1.06 -28.69
C LYS A 580 -9.56 -0.89 -27.45
N GLU A 581 -10.08 -1.14 -26.26
CA GLU A 581 -9.27 -1.32 -25.05
C GLU A 581 -8.47 -2.65 -25.09
N LEU A 582 -7.16 -2.57 -24.83
CA LEU A 582 -6.26 -3.73 -24.75
C LEU A 582 -6.16 -4.26 -23.31
N GLY A 583 -6.20 -3.37 -22.31
CA GLY A 583 -6.20 -3.75 -20.91
C GLY A 583 -6.16 -2.56 -19.97
N LYS A 584 -6.52 -2.81 -18.70
CA LYS A 584 -6.54 -1.83 -17.62
C LYS A 584 -5.55 -2.25 -16.53
N GLY A 585 -4.51 -1.43 -16.32
CA GLY A 585 -3.50 -1.63 -15.30
C GLY A 585 -3.69 -0.70 -14.09
N ALA A 586 -2.79 -0.83 -13.11
CA ALA A 586 -2.77 0.05 -11.93
C ALA A 586 -2.64 1.52 -12.35
N MET A 587 -1.71 1.82 -13.27
CA MET A 587 -1.37 3.18 -13.71
C MET A 587 -2.19 3.67 -14.92
N GLY A 588 -3.35 3.08 -15.22
CA GLY A 588 -4.21 3.56 -16.30
C GLY A 588 -4.69 2.51 -17.30
N VAL A 589 -5.27 2.98 -18.40
CA VAL A 589 -5.87 2.13 -19.46
C VAL A 589 -4.97 2.17 -20.70
N VAL A 590 -4.80 1.02 -21.35
CA VAL A 590 -4.07 0.89 -22.63
C VAL A 590 -5.08 0.57 -23.73
N TYR A 591 -5.09 1.39 -24.77
CA TYR A 591 -5.95 1.24 -25.94
C TYR A 591 -5.14 0.84 -27.19
N LEU A 592 -5.76 0.06 -28.06
CA LEU A 592 -5.35 -0.08 -29.45
C LEU A 592 -5.84 1.15 -30.20
N GLY A 593 -4.92 1.83 -30.87
CA GLY A 593 -5.25 2.99 -31.69
C GLY A 593 -4.65 2.88 -33.08
N ARG A 594 -5.11 3.76 -33.97
CA ARG A 594 -4.61 3.90 -35.32
C ARG A 594 -4.33 5.37 -35.64
N ASP A 595 -3.16 5.66 -36.18
CA ASP A 595 -2.86 6.96 -36.77
C ASP A 595 -3.57 7.04 -38.14
N PRO A 596 -4.58 7.91 -38.31
CA PRO A 596 -5.34 8.00 -39.56
C PRO A 596 -4.54 8.63 -40.69
N LYS A 597 -3.46 9.39 -40.40
CA LYS A 597 -2.66 10.08 -41.42
C LYS A 597 -1.71 9.14 -42.14
N ILE A 598 -1.07 8.23 -41.40
CA ILE A 598 -0.08 7.28 -41.94
C ILE A 598 -0.54 5.82 -41.87
N GLY A 599 -1.74 5.56 -41.35
CA GLY A 599 -2.34 4.22 -41.25
C GLY A 599 -1.68 3.28 -40.24
N ARG A 600 -0.82 3.79 -39.35
CA ARG A 600 -0.03 3.00 -38.40
C ARG A 600 -0.86 2.58 -37.19
N VAL A 601 -0.71 1.32 -36.77
CA VAL A 601 -1.30 0.79 -35.53
C VAL A 601 -0.38 1.10 -34.35
N VAL A 602 -0.95 1.59 -33.25
CA VAL A 602 -0.22 2.02 -32.04
C VAL A 602 -0.92 1.51 -30.78
N ALA A 603 -0.18 1.39 -29.68
CA ALA A 603 -0.74 1.25 -28.35
C ALA A 603 -0.75 2.63 -27.66
N ILE A 604 -1.84 2.99 -27.00
CA ILE A 604 -2.04 4.30 -26.36
C ILE A 604 -2.31 4.08 -24.88
N LYS A 605 -1.36 4.44 -24.01
CA LYS A 605 -1.52 4.37 -22.55
C LYS A 605 -2.00 5.72 -22.03
N THR A 606 -3.07 5.73 -21.23
CA THR A 606 -3.67 6.95 -20.68
C THR A 606 -3.62 6.99 -19.16
N LEU A 607 -3.27 8.15 -18.59
CA LEU A 607 -3.19 8.42 -17.15
C LEU A 607 -4.10 9.60 -16.78
N ALA A 608 -4.89 9.43 -15.71
CA ALA A 608 -5.78 10.47 -15.19
C ALA A 608 -5.14 11.20 -14.01
N LEU A 609 -4.19 12.09 -14.30
CA LEU A 609 -3.40 12.81 -13.29
C LEU A 609 -4.26 13.64 -12.33
N SER A 610 -5.39 14.18 -12.80
CA SER A 610 -6.34 15.00 -12.04
C SER A 610 -7.11 14.25 -10.94
N LYS A 611 -7.03 12.91 -10.89
CA LYS A 611 -7.62 12.11 -9.80
C LYS A 611 -6.69 11.93 -8.60
N GLU A 612 -5.39 12.12 -8.79
CA GLU A 612 -4.37 11.77 -7.79
C GLU A 612 -3.69 13.00 -7.19
N PHE A 613 -3.66 14.12 -7.91
CA PHE A 613 -3.00 15.36 -7.51
C PHE A 613 -3.95 16.56 -7.64
N GLU A 614 -3.84 17.56 -6.77
CA GLU A 614 -4.61 18.81 -6.81
C GLU A 614 -3.70 20.03 -6.64
N GLY A 615 -4.13 21.18 -7.18
CA GLY A 615 -3.40 22.44 -7.03
C GLY A 615 -2.01 22.41 -7.67
N ASP A 616 -1.02 22.98 -6.99
CA ASP A 616 0.36 23.10 -7.49
C ASP A 616 1.06 21.74 -7.66
N GLU A 617 0.63 20.70 -6.91
CA GLU A 617 1.17 19.34 -7.03
C GLU A 617 0.79 18.66 -8.36
N LEU A 618 -0.39 18.97 -8.92
CA LEU A 618 -0.82 18.46 -10.22
C LEU A 618 0.03 19.03 -11.36
N VAL A 619 0.42 20.30 -11.25
CA VAL A 619 1.25 20.99 -12.24
C VAL A 619 2.65 20.39 -12.27
N ASP A 620 3.26 20.17 -11.11
CA ASP A 620 4.59 19.56 -10.98
C ASP A 620 4.58 18.08 -11.41
N ALA A 621 3.57 17.30 -11.04
CA ALA A 621 3.42 15.91 -11.50
C ALA A 621 3.30 15.80 -13.02
N ARG A 622 2.55 16.72 -13.65
CA ARG A 622 2.38 16.81 -15.10
C ARG A 622 3.68 17.18 -15.81
N GLU A 623 4.42 18.18 -15.32
CA GLU A 623 5.70 18.59 -15.92
C GLU A 623 6.75 17.47 -15.84
N ARG A 624 6.79 16.74 -14.72
CA ARG A 624 7.65 15.55 -14.58
C ARG A 624 7.26 14.45 -15.55
N PHE A 625 5.96 14.18 -15.74
CA PHE A 625 5.47 13.16 -16.67
C PHE A 625 5.92 13.39 -18.11
N PHE A 626 5.76 14.61 -18.61
CA PHE A 626 6.20 14.93 -19.97
C PHE A 626 7.71 14.89 -20.13
N ARG A 627 8.47 15.35 -19.12
CA ARG A 627 9.94 15.28 -19.14
C ARG A 627 10.45 13.84 -19.13
N GLU A 628 9.77 12.95 -18.42
CA GLU A 628 10.05 11.52 -18.37
C GLU A 628 9.72 10.82 -19.69
N ALA A 629 8.54 11.09 -20.26
CA ALA A 629 8.14 10.59 -21.57
C ALA A 629 9.09 11.07 -22.69
N GLU A 630 9.55 12.33 -22.64
CA GLU A 630 10.52 12.88 -23.58
C GLU A 630 11.87 12.17 -23.47
N THR A 631 12.34 11.92 -22.24
CA THR A 631 13.61 11.24 -21.97
C THR A 631 13.56 9.78 -22.44
N ALA A 632 12.46 9.07 -22.18
CA ALA A 632 12.24 7.70 -22.65
C ALA A 632 12.05 7.62 -24.17
N GLY A 633 11.44 8.63 -24.81
CA GLY A 633 11.25 8.70 -26.25
C GLY A 633 12.53 8.82 -27.07
N ARG A 634 13.66 9.17 -26.44
CA ARG A 634 14.99 9.20 -27.09
C ARG A 634 15.62 7.81 -27.21
N LEU A 635 15.10 6.80 -26.50
CA LEU A 635 15.65 5.46 -26.53
C LEU A 635 15.27 4.74 -27.84
N GLN A 636 16.28 4.31 -28.58
CA GLN A 636 16.12 3.51 -29.80
C GLN A 636 16.94 2.23 -29.68
N HIS A 637 16.27 1.16 -29.25
CA HIS A 637 16.90 -0.14 -29.09
C HIS A 637 15.94 -1.26 -29.51
N GLN A 638 16.46 -2.33 -30.11
CA GLN A 638 15.64 -3.44 -30.62
C GLN A 638 14.78 -4.07 -29.51
N ASN A 639 15.28 -4.13 -28.28
CA ASN A 639 14.59 -4.70 -27.13
C ASN A 639 13.90 -3.66 -26.23
N ILE A 640 13.76 -2.40 -26.65
CA ILE A 640 12.99 -1.37 -25.92
C ILE A 640 11.80 -0.95 -26.78
N VAL A 641 10.63 -0.78 -26.14
CA VAL A 641 9.44 -0.27 -26.84
C VAL A 641 9.68 1.16 -27.31
N THR A 642 9.37 1.45 -28.57
CA THR A 642 9.53 2.81 -29.10
C THR A 642 8.30 3.66 -28.74
N ILE A 643 8.54 4.82 -28.13
CA ILE A 643 7.51 5.85 -27.90
C ILE A 643 7.46 6.75 -29.15
N PHE A 644 6.26 6.93 -29.71
CA PHE A 644 6.05 7.74 -30.90
C PHE A 644 5.59 9.15 -30.60
N ASP A 645 4.78 9.31 -29.55
CA ASP A 645 4.14 10.58 -29.22
C ASP A 645 3.70 10.57 -27.74
N ALA A 646 3.65 11.74 -27.13
CA ALA A 646 3.11 11.95 -25.80
C ALA A 646 2.39 13.29 -25.76
N GLY A 647 1.20 13.34 -25.16
CA GLY A 647 0.39 14.55 -25.14
C GLY A 647 -0.65 14.53 -24.03
N GLU A 648 -1.50 15.55 -24.05
CA GLU A 648 -2.64 15.64 -23.15
C GLU A 648 -3.90 16.04 -23.90
N GLU A 649 -5.01 15.42 -23.54
CA GLU A 649 -6.32 15.79 -24.04
C GLU A 649 -7.38 15.51 -22.98
N HIS A 650 -8.32 16.44 -22.76
CA HIS A 650 -9.43 16.28 -21.81
C HIS A 650 -9.00 15.85 -20.38
N ASP A 651 -7.93 16.46 -19.85
CA ASP A 651 -7.33 16.15 -18.54
C ASP A 651 -6.77 14.70 -18.41
N LEU A 652 -6.54 14.02 -19.54
CA LEU A 652 -5.87 12.73 -19.64
C LEU A 652 -4.52 12.88 -20.34
N ALA A 653 -3.45 12.53 -19.65
CA ALA A 653 -2.13 12.43 -20.26
C ALA A 653 -2.03 11.09 -21.01
N TYR A 654 -1.47 11.10 -22.22
CA TYR A 654 -1.34 9.91 -23.04
C TYR A 654 0.08 9.73 -23.59
N ILE A 655 0.47 8.46 -23.77
CA ILE A 655 1.69 8.06 -24.48
C ILE A 655 1.30 7.06 -25.56
N ALA A 656 1.58 7.40 -26.82
CA ALA A 656 1.43 6.51 -27.96
C ALA A 656 2.76 5.82 -28.24
N MET A 657 2.74 4.50 -28.28
CA MET A 657 3.92 3.64 -28.40
C MET A 657 3.70 2.52 -29.41
N GLU A 658 4.79 1.82 -29.75
CA GLU A 658 4.78 0.63 -30.58
C GLU A 658 3.77 -0.41 -30.07
N PHE A 659 2.89 -0.89 -30.96
CA PHE A 659 1.96 -1.97 -30.64
C PHE A 659 2.69 -3.30 -30.72
N LEU A 660 2.77 -4.01 -29.59
CA LEU A 660 3.46 -5.29 -29.46
C LEU A 660 2.47 -6.45 -29.58
N LYS A 661 2.78 -7.41 -30.46
CA LYS A 661 2.07 -8.69 -30.55
C LYS A 661 2.82 -9.67 -29.65
N GLY A 662 2.18 -10.14 -28.58
CA GLY A 662 2.83 -10.99 -27.58
C GLY A 662 2.12 -10.93 -26.24
N LYS A 663 2.62 -11.71 -25.28
CA LYS A 663 2.18 -11.68 -23.88
C LYS A 663 3.33 -11.22 -23.00
N ASP A 664 2.99 -10.69 -21.83
CA ASP A 664 3.99 -10.41 -20.82
C ASP A 664 4.53 -11.70 -20.16
N LEU A 665 5.64 -11.59 -19.44
CA LEU A 665 6.28 -12.76 -18.82
C LEU A 665 5.58 -13.26 -17.55
N ALA A 666 4.56 -12.58 -17.02
CA ALA A 666 3.92 -12.98 -15.76
C ALA A 666 3.23 -14.35 -15.87
N ASP A 667 2.72 -14.70 -17.06
CA ASP A 667 2.15 -16.03 -17.37
C ASP A 667 3.15 -17.17 -17.16
N TYR A 668 4.46 -16.90 -17.24
CA TYR A 668 5.55 -17.88 -17.11
C TYR A 668 6.18 -17.91 -15.71
N CYS A 669 5.61 -17.20 -14.73
CA CYS A 669 6.11 -17.16 -13.35
C CYS A 669 5.43 -18.18 -12.41
N GLN A 670 4.54 -19.04 -12.91
CA GLN A 670 3.80 -20.02 -12.10
C GLN A 670 4.39 -21.44 -12.23
N GLY A 671 4.40 -22.19 -11.12
CA GLY A 671 4.80 -23.60 -11.11
C GLY A 671 3.95 -24.42 -12.09
N GLY A 672 4.61 -25.03 -13.09
CA GLY A 672 3.96 -25.77 -14.19
C GLY A 672 3.91 -25.04 -15.53
N ARG A 673 4.27 -23.74 -15.59
CA ARG A 673 4.39 -22.95 -16.83
C ARG A 673 5.77 -22.30 -17.00
N LEU A 674 6.76 -22.73 -16.23
CA LEU A 674 8.11 -22.18 -16.29
C LEU A 674 8.73 -22.45 -17.67
N LEU A 675 9.40 -21.43 -18.21
CA LEU A 675 10.18 -21.56 -19.45
C LEU A 675 11.43 -22.44 -19.22
N ALA A 676 11.96 -22.98 -20.31
CA ALA A 676 13.24 -23.68 -20.27
C ALA A 676 14.35 -22.74 -19.80
N VAL A 677 15.26 -23.24 -18.95
CA VAL A 677 16.35 -22.42 -18.37
C VAL A 677 17.15 -21.68 -19.45
N PRO A 678 17.55 -22.30 -20.58
CA PRO A 678 18.26 -21.59 -21.66
C PRO A 678 17.46 -20.39 -22.21
N THR A 679 16.14 -20.54 -22.36
CA THR A 679 15.25 -19.46 -22.82
C THR A 679 15.19 -18.33 -21.80
N VAL A 680 15.04 -18.65 -20.50
CA VAL A 680 15.05 -17.65 -19.42
C VAL A 680 16.36 -16.86 -19.42
N LEU A 681 17.51 -17.54 -19.53
CA LEU A 681 18.82 -16.86 -19.58
C LEU A 681 18.94 -15.97 -20.82
N SER A 682 18.51 -16.43 -21.99
CA SER A 682 18.49 -15.62 -23.22
C SER A 682 17.64 -14.36 -23.09
N ILE A 683 16.46 -14.46 -22.46
CA ILE A 683 15.57 -13.34 -22.17
C ILE A 683 16.28 -12.33 -21.25
N VAL A 684 16.80 -12.79 -20.11
CA VAL A 684 17.40 -11.93 -19.10
C VAL A 684 18.68 -11.25 -19.62
N VAL A 685 19.47 -11.94 -20.45
CA VAL A 685 20.62 -11.33 -21.15
C VAL A 685 20.17 -10.16 -22.04
N ARG A 686 19.12 -10.34 -22.85
CA ARG A 686 18.60 -9.28 -23.73
C ARG A 686 18.03 -8.09 -22.93
N VAL A 687 17.36 -8.36 -21.81
CA VAL A 687 16.88 -7.31 -20.89
C VAL A 687 18.04 -6.57 -20.23
N ALA A 688 19.08 -7.28 -19.76
CA ALA A 688 20.27 -6.66 -19.16
C ALA A 688 20.98 -5.72 -20.16
N GLN A 689 21.08 -6.12 -21.43
CA GLN A 689 21.65 -5.26 -22.48
C GLN A 689 20.78 -4.04 -22.81
N ALA A 690 19.46 -4.20 -22.79
CA ALA A 690 18.54 -3.07 -22.97
C ALA A 690 18.65 -2.06 -21.82
N LEU A 691 18.78 -2.55 -20.57
CA LEU A 691 19.02 -1.72 -19.40
C LEU A 691 20.36 -1.00 -19.48
N ASP A 692 21.42 -1.70 -19.88
CA ASP A 692 22.75 -1.12 -20.09
C ASP A 692 22.72 0.07 -21.07
N TYR A 693 22.06 -0.12 -22.21
CA TYR A 693 21.85 0.93 -23.20
C TYR A 693 21.09 2.14 -22.61
N ALA A 694 20.01 1.89 -21.87
CA ALA A 694 19.23 2.96 -21.25
C ALA A 694 20.02 3.71 -20.17
N HIS A 695 20.79 3.00 -19.34
CA HIS A 695 21.63 3.58 -18.29
C HIS A 695 22.73 4.48 -18.86
N HIS A 696 23.31 4.10 -20.01
CA HIS A 696 24.25 4.95 -20.76
C HIS A 696 23.62 6.24 -21.30
N GLN A 697 22.30 6.25 -21.52
CA GLN A 697 21.53 7.43 -21.89
C GLN A 697 20.96 8.17 -20.66
N HIS A 698 21.44 7.84 -19.46
CA HIS A 698 20.98 8.38 -18.18
C HIS A 698 19.50 8.13 -17.87
N VAL A 699 18.91 7.08 -18.43
CA VAL A 699 17.52 6.68 -18.20
C VAL A 699 17.50 5.43 -17.32
N VAL A 700 16.85 5.51 -16.16
CA VAL A 700 16.66 4.38 -15.22
C VAL A 700 15.20 3.94 -15.26
N HIS A 701 14.94 2.64 -15.33
CA HIS A 701 13.60 2.09 -15.53
C HIS A 701 12.73 2.13 -14.26
N ARG A 702 13.29 1.72 -13.10
CA ARG A 702 12.70 1.72 -11.74
C ARG A 702 11.57 0.73 -11.47
N ASP A 703 10.89 0.22 -12.49
CA ASP A 703 9.81 -0.79 -12.34
C ASP A 703 10.04 -2.05 -13.20
N ILE A 704 11.20 -2.70 -13.08
CA ILE A 704 11.47 -3.95 -13.81
C ILE A 704 10.74 -5.13 -13.14
N LYS A 705 9.85 -5.79 -13.90
CA LYS A 705 9.06 -6.95 -13.47
C LYS A 705 8.54 -7.74 -14.68
N PRO A 706 8.10 -9.01 -14.52
CA PRO A 706 7.59 -9.82 -15.61
C PRO A 706 6.49 -9.16 -16.46
N ALA A 707 5.59 -8.41 -15.83
CA ALA A 707 4.49 -7.71 -16.50
C ALA A 707 4.94 -6.58 -17.47
N ASN A 708 6.20 -6.12 -17.35
CA ASN A 708 6.76 -5.06 -18.19
C ASN A 708 7.74 -5.62 -19.24
N ILE A 709 7.83 -6.94 -19.38
CA ILE A 709 8.64 -7.61 -20.40
C ILE A 709 7.70 -8.37 -21.33
N MET A 710 7.56 -7.89 -22.56
CA MET A 710 6.77 -8.54 -23.60
C MET A 710 7.64 -9.54 -24.35
N TYR A 711 7.14 -10.77 -24.48
CA TYR A 711 7.84 -11.84 -25.17
C TYR A 711 6.89 -12.64 -26.06
N GLU A 712 7.26 -12.79 -27.33
CA GLU A 712 6.55 -13.60 -28.30
C GLU A 712 7.38 -14.83 -28.66
N LEU A 713 6.89 -16.01 -28.26
CA LEU A 713 7.65 -17.26 -28.33
C LEU A 713 7.92 -17.72 -29.78
N GLU A 714 6.95 -17.50 -30.69
CA GLU A 714 7.03 -17.94 -32.09
C GLU A 714 8.04 -17.11 -32.90
N SER A 715 8.12 -15.81 -32.64
CA SER A 715 9.01 -14.89 -33.36
C SER A 715 10.31 -14.61 -32.61
N ASP A 716 10.47 -15.14 -31.38
CA ASP A 716 11.54 -14.83 -30.43
C ASP A 716 11.78 -13.33 -30.23
N THR A 717 10.71 -12.53 -30.31
CA THR A 717 10.79 -11.07 -30.15
C THR A 717 10.60 -10.69 -28.68
N LEU A 718 11.54 -9.90 -28.14
CA LEU A 718 11.51 -9.41 -26.77
C LEU A 718 11.56 -7.89 -26.74
N LYS A 719 10.67 -7.27 -25.95
CA LYS A 719 10.59 -5.82 -25.75
C LYS A 719 10.33 -5.48 -24.29
N VAL A 720 11.12 -4.56 -23.75
CA VAL A 720 10.94 -3.95 -22.43
C VAL A 720 10.02 -2.74 -22.59
N THR A 721 8.97 -2.66 -21.78
CA THR A 721 7.94 -1.60 -21.82
C THR A 721 7.96 -0.73 -20.57
N ASP A 722 7.30 0.42 -20.58
CA ASP A 722 7.10 1.29 -19.40
C ASP A 722 8.36 1.97 -18.84
N PHE A 723 9.35 2.27 -19.69
CA PHE A 723 10.51 3.07 -19.29
C PHE A 723 10.11 4.45 -18.75
N GLY A 724 10.58 4.75 -17.55
CA GLY A 724 10.71 6.12 -17.07
C GLY A 724 9.44 6.80 -16.58
N ILE A 725 8.26 6.14 -16.53
CA ILE A 725 7.00 6.76 -16.04
C ILE A 725 6.87 6.67 -14.50
N ALA A 726 7.80 6.00 -13.82
CA ALA A 726 7.70 5.66 -12.40
C ALA A 726 8.25 6.72 -11.43
N ARG A 727 8.95 7.76 -11.91
CA ARG A 727 9.59 8.73 -11.00
C ARG A 727 8.63 9.83 -10.54
N ILE A 728 7.49 10.01 -11.20
CA ILE A 728 6.40 10.88 -10.73
C ILE A 728 5.84 10.41 -9.39
N THR A 729 5.95 9.12 -9.06
CA THR A 729 5.43 8.51 -7.82
C THR A 729 6.47 8.33 -6.71
N ASP A 730 7.75 8.55 -6.98
CA ASP A 730 8.86 8.26 -6.05
C ASP A 730 9.05 9.33 -4.95
N SER A 731 8.45 10.52 -5.08
CA SER A 731 8.76 11.67 -4.20
C SER A 731 7.58 12.33 -3.50
N SER A 732 6.35 11.83 -3.65
CA SER A 732 5.19 12.38 -2.95
C SER A 732 4.35 11.25 -2.35
N LYS A 733 4.14 11.32 -1.02
CA LYS A 733 3.09 10.58 -0.33
C LYS A 733 1.77 10.91 -1.04
N THR A 734 1.23 9.96 -1.80
CA THR A 734 -0.12 10.11 -2.35
C THR A 734 -1.12 10.19 -1.19
N ARG A 735 -2.25 10.87 -1.39
CA ARG A 735 -3.33 11.02 -0.38
C ARG A 735 -3.82 9.69 0.21
N THR A 736 -3.55 8.58 -0.47
CA THR A 736 -3.97 7.24 -0.08
C THR A 736 -2.90 6.43 0.66
N GLY A 737 -1.67 6.95 0.81
CA GLY A 737 -0.56 6.24 1.47
C GLY A 737 -0.09 4.99 0.71
N LEU A 738 -0.54 4.80 -0.53
CA LEU A 738 -0.12 3.68 -1.37
C LEU A 738 1.19 4.01 -2.08
N VAL A 739 2.19 3.16 -1.82
CA VAL A 739 3.37 3.01 -2.69
C VAL A 739 2.87 2.40 -4.00
N TRP A 740 3.00 3.14 -5.09
CA TRP A 740 2.61 2.67 -6.41
C TRP A 740 3.66 1.69 -6.94
N GLY A 741 3.30 0.41 -7.01
CA GLY A 741 4.13 -0.67 -7.53
C GLY A 741 3.81 -2.01 -6.88
N THR A 742 4.39 -3.09 -7.39
CA THR A 742 4.42 -4.38 -6.68
C THR A 742 5.73 -4.40 -5.89
N PRO A 743 5.72 -4.13 -4.56
CA PRO A 743 6.93 -3.91 -3.78
C PRO A 743 7.91 -5.09 -3.82
N SER A 744 7.43 -6.28 -4.17
CA SER A 744 8.22 -7.50 -4.33
C SER A 744 9.43 -7.38 -5.27
N PHE A 745 9.44 -6.44 -6.22
CA PHE A 745 10.56 -6.23 -7.16
C PHE A 745 11.40 -4.99 -6.85
N MET A 746 11.00 -4.16 -5.88
CA MET A 746 11.73 -2.93 -5.55
C MET A 746 13.06 -3.25 -4.89
N SER A 747 14.08 -2.45 -5.22
CA SER A 747 15.38 -2.53 -4.57
C SER A 747 15.35 -1.95 -3.13
N PRO A 748 16.24 -2.38 -2.23
CA PRO A 748 16.35 -1.84 -0.87
C PRO A 748 16.52 -0.31 -0.83
N GLU A 749 17.28 0.25 -1.77
CA GLU A 749 17.49 1.69 -1.88
C GLU A 749 16.24 2.45 -2.36
N GLN A 750 15.41 1.85 -3.22
CA GLN A 750 14.10 2.41 -3.58
C GLN A 750 13.15 2.43 -2.39
N LEU A 751 13.05 1.33 -1.64
CA LEU A 751 12.22 1.25 -0.43
C LEU A 751 12.65 2.24 0.65
N ALA A 752 13.96 2.49 0.76
CA ALA A 752 14.52 3.44 1.72
C ALA A 752 14.47 4.91 1.25
N GLY A 753 13.92 5.19 0.06
CA GLY A 753 13.88 6.54 -0.51
C GLY A 753 15.25 7.16 -0.79
N LYS A 754 16.29 6.33 -0.98
CA LYS A 754 17.65 6.77 -1.29
C LYS A 754 17.78 7.09 -2.79
N LYS A 755 18.90 7.68 -3.19
CA LYS A 755 19.19 7.95 -4.60
C LYS A 755 19.25 6.63 -5.39
N VAL A 756 18.36 6.50 -6.37
CA VAL A 756 18.22 5.32 -7.26
C VAL A 756 19.06 5.54 -8.52
N ASP A 757 19.87 4.54 -8.89
CA ASP A 757 20.63 4.50 -10.14
C ASP A 757 20.39 3.16 -10.88
N GLY A 758 21.12 2.93 -11.99
CA GLY A 758 20.93 1.73 -12.81
C GLY A 758 21.07 0.39 -12.06
N ARG A 759 21.80 0.36 -10.94
CA ARG A 759 22.00 -0.86 -10.13
C ARG A 759 20.73 -1.30 -9.41
N SER A 760 19.74 -0.41 -9.28
CA SER A 760 18.41 -0.76 -8.78
C SER A 760 17.65 -1.59 -9.82
N ASP A 761 17.74 -1.26 -11.11
CA ASP A 761 17.12 -2.06 -12.19
C ASP A 761 17.73 -3.46 -12.28
N LEU A 762 19.05 -3.58 -12.04
CA LEU A 762 19.74 -4.88 -12.02
C LEU A 762 19.31 -5.76 -10.85
N TYR A 763 18.99 -5.15 -9.69
CA TYR A 763 18.41 -5.88 -8.56
C TYR A 763 17.02 -6.42 -8.92
N SER A 764 16.15 -5.55 -9.46
CA SER A 764 14.81 -5.94 -9.91
C SER A 764 14.85 -7.02 -11.00
N LEU A 765 15.81 -6.95 -11.91
CA LEU A 765 16.10 -8.00 -12.90
C LEU A 765 16.54 -9.31 -12.22
N GLY A 766 17.33 -9.25 -11.16
CA GLY A 766 17.69 -10.39 -10.32
C GLY A 766 16.48 -11.05 -9.64
N VAL A 767 15.54 -10.26 -9.12
CA VAL A 767 14.27 -10.74 -8.56
C VAL A 767 13.43 -11.44 -9.64
N MET A 768 13.35 -10.86 -10.83
CA MET A 768 12.64 -11.46 -11.96
C MET A 768 13.30 -12.78 -12.40
N LEU A 769 14.64 -12.83 -12.51
CA LEU A 769 15.37 -14.05 -12.83
C LEU A 769 15.11 -15.14 -11.79
N PHE A 770 15.15 -14.81 -10.50
CA PHE A 770 14.81 -15.73 -9.41
C PHE A 770 13.42 -16.35 -9.62
N GLN A 771 12.42 -15.52 -9.90
CA GLN A 771 11.05 -15.94 -10.06
C GLN A 771 10.83 -16.79 -11.31
N LEU A 772 11.44 -16.43 -12.44
CA LEU A 772 11.34 -17.21 -13.68
C LEU A 772 11.99 -18.60 -13.58
N LEU A 773 13.00 -18.75 -12.72
CA LEU A 773 13.69 -20.03 -12.50
C LEU A 773 12.94 -20.96 -11.53
N THR A 774 12.31 -20.38 -10.51
CA THR A 774 11.75 -21.13 -9.35
C THR A 774 10.23 -21.14 -9.28
N GLY A 775 9.55 -20.21 -9.95
CA GLY A 775 8.10 -20.00 -9.85
C GLY A 775 7.63 -19.34 -8.55
N VAL A 776 8.57 -18.89 -7.70
CA VAL A 776 8.27 -18.20 -6.43
C VAL A 776 9.09 -16.92 -6.31
N LEU A 777 8.60 -15.94 -5.56
CA LEU A 777 9.35 -14.70 -5.29
C LEU A 777 10.42 -14.96 -4.21
N PRO A 778 11.57 -14.25 -4.25
CA PRO A 778 12.63 -14.41 -3.25
C PRO A 778 12.18 -13.96 -1.85
N PHE A 779 11.29 -12.97 -1.77
CA PHE A 779 10.74 -12.44 -0.52
C PHE A 779 9.21 -12.45 -0.57
N ARG A 780 8.58 -12.90 0.53
CA ARG A 780 7.14 -12.90 0.77
C ARG A 780 6.87 -12.53 2.22
N GLY A 781 5.86 -11.72 2.46
CA GLY A 781 5.37 -11.37 3.80
C GLY A 781 3.85 -11.37 3.81
N ASP A 782 3.26 -11.59 4.98
CA ASP A 782 1.81 -11.60 5.18
C ASP A 782 1.26 -10.17 5.27
N SER A 783 2.15 -9.18 5.48
CA SER A 783 1.86 -7.76 5.41
C SER A 783 2.86 -7.00 4.53
N MET A 784 2.46 -5.79 4.11
CA MET A 784 3.31 -4.89 3.32
C MET A 784 4.59 -4.50 4.07
N ALA A 785 4.48 -4.17 5.35
CA ALA A 785 5.61 -3.78 6.18
C ALA A 785 6.60 -4.93 6.37
N GLU A 786 6.10 -6.16 6.54
CA GLU A 786 6.93 -7.36 6.64
C GLU A 786 7.68 -7.63 5.33
N LEU A 787 6.99 -7.53 4.18
CA LEU A 787 7.62 -7.68 2.87
C LEU A 787 8.74 -6.64 2.67
N MET A 788 8.49 -5.38 3.03
CA MET A 788 9.50 -4.32 2.94
C MET A 788 10.70 -4.58 3.86
N SER A 789 10.46 -5.03 5.10
CA SER A 789 11.53 -5.42 6.03
C SER A 789 12.38 -6.56 5.48
N LYS A 790 11.75 -7.62 4.94
CA LYS A 790 12.44 -8.76 4.32
C LYS A 790 13.27 -8.34 3.11
N ILE A 791 12.74 -7.45 2.26
CA ILE A 791 13.51 -6.91 1.13
C ILE A 791 14.71 -6.09 1.63
N ALA A 792 14.56 -5.32 2.71
CA ALA A 792 15.64 -4.51 3.25
C ALA A 792 16.73 -5.33 3.97
N ASN A 793 16.35 -6.35 4.74
CA ASN A 793 17.21 -6.97 5.74
C ASN A 793 17.53 -8.45 5.48
N ASP A 794 16.61 -9.23 4.90
CA ASP A 794 16.76 -10.69 4.80
C ASP A 794 17.50 -11.10 3.51
N GLU A 795 18.33 -12.13 3.60
CA GLU A 795 18.97 -12.71 2.40
C GLU A 795 17.99 -13.59 1.62
N ALA A 796 18.10 -13.58 0.28
CA ALA A 796 17.28 -14.43 -0.57
C ALA A 796 17.69 -15.89 -0.40
N ARG A 797 16.69 -16.79 -0.32
CA ARG A 797 16.92 -18.23 -0.26
C ARG A 797 17.64 -18.71 -1.53
N ASP A 798 18.60 -19.62 -1.42
CA ASP A 798 19.29 -20.16 -2.60
C ASP A 798 18.32 -20.85 -3.58
N ILE A 799 18.38 -20.51 -4.86
CA ILE A 799 17.57 -21.12 -5.93
C ILE A 799 17.80 -22.64 -6.04
N CYS A 800 19.01 -23.13 -5.74
CA CYS A 800 19.32 -24.56 -5.76
C CYS A 800 18.60 -25.32 -4.64
N SER A 801 18.22 -24.64 -3.54
CA SER A 801 17.42 -25.25 -2.47
C SER A 801 15.94 -25.41 -2.83
N ILE A 802 15.46 -24.71 -3.86
CA ILE A 802 14.07 -24.77 -4.38
C ILE A 802 14.01 -25.69 -5.60
N ARG A 803 14.99 -25.56 -6.50
CA ARG A 803 15.11 -26.38 -7.71
C ARG A 803 16.54 -26.93 -7.83
N PRO A 804 16.83 -28.10 -7.23
CA PRO A 804 18.17 -28.69 -7.18
C PRO A 804 18.82 -28.98 -8.54
N ALA A 805 18.02 -29.08 -9.61
CA ALA A 805 18.51 -29.29 -10.97
C ALA A 805 19.17 -28.05 -11.62
N LEU A 806 19.17 -26.90 -10.95
CA LEU A 806 19.81 -25.68 -11.46
C LEU A 806 21.33 -25.67 -11.19
N PRO A 807 22.17 -25.17 -12.12
CA PRO A 807 23.61 -25.09 -11.91
C PRO A 807 24.01 -24.16 -10.77
N ALA A 808 25.01 -24.54 -9.98
CA ALA A 808 25.54 -23.70 -8.90
C ALA A 808 26.11 -22.35 -9.40
N ALA A 809 26.60 -22.31 -10.65
CA ALA A 809 27.03 -21.06 -11.27
C ALA A 809 25.87 -20.06 -11.43
N LEU A 810 24.67 -20.55 -11.76
CA LEU A 810 23.47 -19.71 -11.87
C LEU A 810 23.02 -19.20 -10.50
N ALA A 811 23.14 -20.01 -9.45
CA ALA A 811 22.83 -19.60 -8.08
C ALA A 811 23.72 -18.44 -7.62
N ARG A 812 25.02 -18.48 -7.95
CA ARG A 812 25.94 -17.38 -7.65
C ARG A 812 25.54 -16.07 -8.34
N VAL A 813 25.18 -16.14 -9.62
CA VAL A 813 24.74 -14.95 -10.38
C VAL A 813 23.51 -14.32 -9.73
N VAL A 814 22.51 -15.12 -9.36
CA VAL A 814 21.30 -14.63 -8.67
C VAL A 814 21.63 -14.03 -7.29
N ALA A 815 22.50 -14.67 -6.52
CA ALA A 815 22.92 -14.17 -5.21
C ALA A 815 23.63 -12.80 -5.31
N VAL A 816 24.53 -12.64 -6.28
CA VAL A 816 25.22 -11.36 -6.53
C VAL A 816 24.21 -10.26 -6.89
N SER A 817 23.28 -10.53 -7.82
CA SER A 817 22.25 -9.56 -8.22
C SER A 817 21.32 -9.14 -7.07
N LEU A 818 21.05 -10.04 -6.11
CA LEU A 818 20.18 -9.80 -4.96
C LEU A 818 20.92 -9.28 -3.71
N SER A 819 22.20 -8.91 -3.84
CA SER A 819 22.96 -8.29 -2.75
C SER A 819 22.29 -7.00 -2.26
N LYS A 820 22.20 -6.77 -0.95
CA LYS A 820 21.52 -5.58 -0.41
C LYS A 820 22.29 -4.29 -0.69
N ARG A 821 23.63 -4.36 -0.71
CA ARG A 821 24.54 -3.26 -1.02
C ARG A 821 24.70 -3.09 -2.53
N PRO A 822 24.33 -1.93 -3.13
CA PRO A 822 24.47 -1.70 -4.57
C PRO A 822 25.91 -1.86 -5.10
N GLU A 823 26.91 -1.50 -4.30
CA GLU A 823 28.33 -1.66 -4.61
C GLU A 823 28.80 -3.12 -4.67
N ALA A 824 28.05 -4.05 -4.10
CA ALA A 824 28.34 -5.49 -4.15
C ALA A 824 27.63 -6.21 -5.32
N ARG A 825 26.77 -5.50 -6.07
CA ARG A 825 26.06 -6.04 -7.24
C ARG A 825 26.89 -5.89 -8.51
N TYR A 826 26.36 -6.38 -9.63
CA TYR A 826 26.82 -6.00 -10.96
C TYR A 826 26.72 -4.48 -11.13
N GLN A 827 27.78 -3.85 -11.66
CA GLN A 827 27.83 -2.39 -11.78
C GLN A 827 27.12 -1.87 -13.03
N ASP A 828 27.01 -2.71 -14.06
CA ASP A 828 26.33 -2.40 -15.31
C ASP A 828 25.63 -3.64 -15.89
N GLY A 829 24.76 -3.41 -16.88
CA GLY A 829 23.99 -4.49 -17.50
C GLY A 829 24.87 -5.38 -18.39
N ALA A 830 25.96 -4.85 -18.95
CA ALA A 830 26.94 -5.62 -19.72
C ALA A 830 27.62 -6.70 -18.88
N GLN A 831 28.03 -6.40 -17.64
CA GLN A 831 28.64 -7.34 -16.70
C GLN A 831 27.66 -8.46 -16.32
N PHE A 832 26.41 -8.11 -16.02
CA PHE A 832 25.37 -9.09 -15.70
C PHE A 832 25.08 -10.00 -16.91
N ALA A 833 24.96 -9.43 -18.11
CA ALA A 833 24.77 -10.19 -19.35
C ALA A 833 25.94 -11.13 -19.66
N PHE A 834 27.18 -10.70 -19.40
CA PHE A 834 28.39 -11.48 -19.62
C PHE A 834 28.40 -12.76 -18.77
N GLU A 835 28.14 -12.65 -17.47
CA GLU A 835 28.09 -13.80 -16.56
C GLU A 835 26.97 -14.78 -16.93
N LEU A 836 25.78 -14.27 -17.27
CA LEU A 836 24.66 -15.13 -17.71
C LEU A 836 24.96 -15.87 -19.01
N ARG A 837 25.69 -15.25 -19.96
CA ARG A 837 26.14 -15.92 -21.19
C ARG A 837 27.15 -17.01 -20.91
N ALA A 838 28.05 -16.82 -19.95
CA ALA A 838 29.01 -17.86 -19.55
C ALA A 838 28.27 -19.09 -19.00
N VAL A 839 27.26 -18.87 -18.15
CA VAL A 839 26.38 -19.94 -17.62
C VAL A 839 25.59 -20.62 -18.74
N LEU A 840 25.03 -19.85 -19.68
CA LEU A 840 24.28 -20.39 -20.82
C LEU A 840 25.15 -21.26 -21.74
N SER A 841 26.37 -20.79 -22.05
CA SER A 841 27.33 -21.54 -22.87
C SER A 841 27.75 -22.86 -22.21
N ALA A 842 27.97 -22.86 -20.89
CA ALA A 842 28.29 -24.09 -20.15
C ALA A 842 27.12 -25.10 -20.19
N LEU A 843 25.89 -24.62 -19.98
CA LEU A 843 24.67 -25.44 -20.09
C LEU A 843 24.49 -26.05 -21.48
N MET A 844 24.80 -25.31 -22.54
CA MET A 844 24.70 -25.82 -23.92
C MET A 844 25.87 -26.74 -24.30
N GLY A 845 27.06 -26.53 -23.73
CA GLY A 845 28.24 -27.39 -23.91
C GLY A 845 28.06 -28.78 -23.30
N ASP A 846 27.45 -28.89 -22.11
CA ASP A 846 27.15 -30.17 -21.47
C ASP A 846 26.09 -30.98 -22.26
N VAL A 847 25.15 -30.30 -22.92
CA VAL A 847 24.14 -30.94 -23.80
C VAL A 847 24.78 -31.50 -25.07
N ALA A 848 25.82 -30.85 -25.61
CA ALA A 848 26.58 -31.36 -26.74
C ALA A 848 27.46 -32.57 -26.36
N ALA A 849 27.97 -32.62 -25.13
CA ALA A 849 28.79 -33.74 -24.63
C ALA A 849 27.99 -35.02 -24.35
N LEU A 850 26.67 -34.91 -24.08
CA LEU A 850 25.76 -36.04 -23.82
C LEU A 850 25.05 -36.58 -25.08
N GLY A 851 25.27 -35.99 -26.26
CA GLY A 851 24.58 -36.30 -27.52
C GLY A 851 25.32 -37.22 -28.52
N GLY A 852 26.41 -37.88 -28.10
CA GLY A 852 27.23 -38.73 -28.96
C GLY A 852 26.72 -40.16 -29.14
N ALA A 853 25.61 -40.38 -29.86
CA ALA A 853 25.26 -41.65 -30.51
C ALA A 853 24.20 -41.43 -31.62
N VAL A 854 24.55 -41.75 -32.88
CA VAL A 854 23.76 -41.52 -34.12
C VAL A 854 23.19 -42.88 -34.62
N PRO A 855 22.07 -42.96 -35.37
CA PRO A 855 22.18 -42.99 -36.84
C PRO A 855 21.10 -42.21 -37.63
N THR A 856 21.60 -41.62 -38.72
CA THR A 856 21.04 -41.04 -39.96
C THR A 856 19.64 -41.44 -40.47
N ALA A 857 18.90 -40.45 -41.01
CA ALA A 857 18.25 -40.53 -42.35
C ALA A 857 17.82 -39.14 -42.90
N ASP A 858 18.48 -38.73 -43.98
CA ASP A 858 18.16 -37.80 -45.07
C ASP A 858 17.00 -36.79 -45.00
N ARG A 859 17.35 -35.51 -45.23
CA ARG A 859 17.02 -34.83 -46.50
C ARG A 859 17.92 -33.61 -46.78
N GLN A 860 18.38 -33.55 -48.03
CA GLN A 860 19.44 -32.73 -48.59
C GLN A 860 19.18 -31.21 -48.57
N ALA A 861 20.25 -30.47 -48.28
CA ALA A 861 20.42 -29.06 -48.60
C ALA A 861 21.23 -28.90 -49.91
N SER A 862 21.01 -27.80 -50.63
CA SER A 862 21.93 -27.29 -51.66
C SER A 862 21.89 -25.76 -51.66
N SER A 863 23.09 -25.19 -51.41
CA SER A 863 23.74 -23.94 -51.88
C SER A 863 22.94 -22.60 -51.84
N VAL A 864 23.53 -21.45 -51.52
CA VAL A 864 24.76 -20.80 -52.06
C VAL A 864 25.31 -19.77 -51.05
N ALA A 865 26.63 -19.56 -51.10
CA ALA A 865 27.45 -18.68 -50.28
C ALA A 865 27.62 -17.23 -50.83
N GLU A 866 28.31 -16.40 -50.02
CA GLU A 866 29.12 -15.21 -50.36
C GLU A 866 28.45 -13.81 -50.52
N LYS A 867 28.76 -12.88 -49.59
CA LYS A 867 29.91 -11.96 -49.73
C LYS A 867 30.16 -11.10 -48.47
N THR A 868 31.43 -11.10 -48.04
CA THR A 868 32.07 -10.19 -47.08
C THR A 868 32.86 -9.12 -47.84
N ALA A 869 32.95 -7.90 -47.33
CA ALA A 869 34.06 -6.99 -47.61
C ALA A 869 34.52 -6.28 -46.33
N GLN A 870 35.78 -6.52 -45.96
CA GLN A 870 36.54 -5.86 -44.89
C GLN A 870 37.01 -4.46 -45.34
N PHE A 871 37.26 -3.57 -44.38
CA PHE A 871 38.46 -2.74 -44.40
C PHE A 871 38.99 -2.53 -42.97
N VAL A 872 40.26 -2.88 -42.79
CA VAL A 872 41.10 -2.69 -41.60
C VAL A 872 41.88 -1.39 -41.76
N ALA A 873 42.03 -0.60 -40.70
CA ALA A 873 43.01 0.48 -40.64
C ALA A 873 43.92 0.35 -39.40
N THR A 874 45.20 0.32 -39.72
CA THR A 874 46.43 0.06 -38.98
C THR A 874 46.73 1.05 -37.85
N VAL A 875 47.31 0.54 -36.76
CA VAL A 875 47.98 1.31 -35.69
C VAL A 875 49.42 1.64 -36.10
N PRO A 876 49.96 2.83 -35.83
CA PRO A 876 51.40 3.03 -35.72
C PRO A 876 51.86 3.17 -34.25
N ALA A 877 53.01 2.59 -33.97
CA ALA A 877 53.68 2.60 -32.68
C ALA A 877 54.75 3.72 -32.58
N SER A 878 54.80 4.35 -31.40
CA SER A 878 55.95 4.84 -30.61
C SER A 878 57.06 5.71 -31.24
N ALA A 879 57.29 6.91 -30.65
CA ALA A 879 58.61 7.40 -30.21
C ALA A 879 58.55 8.79 -29.50
N THR A 880 58.93 8.79 -28.21
CA THR A 880 59.83 9.72 -27.46
C THR A 880 59.73 11.26 -27.48
N GLU A 881 59.67 11.79 -26.24
CA GLU A 881 60.46 12.88 -25.61
C GLU A 881 60.07 14.38 -25.67
N PHE A 882 59.97 14.95 -24.44
CA PHE A 882 60.19 16.34 -23.93
C PHE A 882 59.52 17.54 -24.66
N GLU A 883 58.97 18.61 -24.06
CA GLU A 883 59.43 19.42 -22.92
C GLU A 883 58.34 20.44 -22.45
N LYS A 884 58.38 20.74 -21.15
CA LYS A 884 58.02 21.95 -20.36
C LYS A 884 57.41 23.26 -20.97
N THR A 885 56.43 23.77 -20.20
CA THR A 885 56.16 25.17 -19.76
C THR A 885 55.55 26.19 -20.74
N VAL A 886 54.41 26.80 -20.36
CA VAL A 886 54.27 28.22 -19.92
C VAL A 886 52.78 28.60 -19.83
N VAL A 887 52.41 29.09 -18.64
CA VAL A 887 51.19 29.83 -18.31
C VAL A 887 51.31 31.26 -18.84
N LEU A 888 50.26 31.82 -19.44
CA LEU A 888 50.02 33.27 -19.43
C LEU A 888 48.50 33.57 -19.37
N ALA A 889 48.14 34.29 -18.30
CA ALA A 889 46.91 35.07 -18.12
C ALA A 889 46.77 36.13 -19.25
N SER A 890 45.66 36.80 -19.53
CA SER A 890 44.65 37.51 -18.73
C SER A 890 43.59 38.03 -19.75
N THR A 891 42.38 38.55 -19.47
CA THR A 891 41.95 39.56 -18.50
C THR A 891 40.40 39.76 -18.62
N THR A 892 39.73 39.83 -17.47
CA THR A 892 38.63 40.74 -17.03
C THR A 892 37.34 40.98 -17.84
N SER A 893 36.20 40.73 -17.19
CA SER A 893 35.14 41.75 -16.95
C SER A 893 34.25 41.35 -15.76
N THR A 894 34.01 42.31 -14.87
CA THR A 894 33.34 42.23 -13.56
C THR A 894 31.90 42.78 -13.63
N LEU A 895 30.97 42.28 -12.79
CA LEU A 895 29.93 43.07 -12.10
C LEU A 895 29.05 42.24 -11.11
N LYS A 896 29.37 42.42 -9.81
CA LYS A 896 28.53 42.69 -8.60
C LYS A 896 27.26 41.86 -8.24
N PRO A 897 27.11 41.41 -6.97
CA PRO A 897 25.86 40.88 -6.39
C PRO A 897 25.04 41.93 -5.60
N PRO A 898 23.72 41.75 -5.38
CA PRO A 898 22.89 42.70 -4.63
C PRO A 898 22.85 42.42 -3.12
N SER A 899 22.78 43.53 -2.37
CA SER A 899 22.74 43.65 -0.91
C SER A 899 21.33 43.54 -0.33
N ALA A 900 21.21 42.90 0.83
CA ALA A 900 20.05 42.97 1.73
C ALA A 900 19.98 44.31 2.47
N LYS A 901 18.77 44.87 2.62
CA LYS A 901 18.46 45.99 3.53
C LYS A 901 17.53 45.51 4.65
N ALA A 902 17.94 45.79 5.87
CA ALA A 902 17.11 45.76 7.07
C ALA A 902 16.14 46.95 7.07
N GLY A 903 14.92 46.73 7.55
CA GLY A 903 13.96 47.76 7.90
C GLY A 903 13.42 47.46 9.30
N GLY A 904 13.68 48.38 10.23
CA GLY A 904 13.04 48.47 11.52
C GLY A 904 12.76 49.95 11.78
N LEU A 905 11.53 50.24 12.23
CA LEU A 905 11.16 51.50 12.86
C LEU A 905 9.91 51.24 13.71
N ASP A 906 10.04 51.53 15.01
CA ASP A 906 8.99 51.56 16.01
C ASP A 906 8.03 52.74 15.77
N THR A 907 6.72 52.45 15.84
CA THR A 907 5.67 53.21 16.56
C THR A 907 4.43 52.34 16.66
#